data_AF-V2XWE3-F1
#
_entry.id   AF-V2XWE3-F1
#
_cell.length_a   1.000
_cell.length_b   1.000
_cell.length_c   1.000
_cell.angle_alpha   90.00
_cell.angle_beta   90.00
_cell.angle_gamma   90.00
#
_symmetry.space_group_name_H-M   'P 1'
#
loop_
_entity.id
_entity.type
_entity.pdbx_description
1 polymer ?
#
loop_
_entity_poly.entity_id
_entity_poly.type
_entity_poly.pdbx_seq_one_letter_code
_entity_poly.pdbx_strand_id
1 'polypeptide(L)'
;MMAHANPAPYYDGYSQDPYRHGYSQGGIDSPHNDSFFTNQYASSSDQLNPGRENYSGYERSTLQMGEKGVIYARKPSRRKPIIIGAIVVAIVVIAAIGVGVYFARKGKGKDGGGSSSSSSSSTTPPANGGVVQAVTGGDGSEVTLEDGTTFTYSNPFGGYWYHDPEDPFNNGAKAQSWTPALNETLNYGVDRIRGVNIGGWLNIEPFISPALFEKYADVTPRVVDEWTLHSAMRADTAGGGIDQIEEHYKTFITERDFHDIAAAGLNYIRLPIPYWAIEVRDNEPYLPNVAWKYVLKAIGWARKYGLRINLDLHAVPGSQNSWNHSGRLNKGANMLNGPMGLANAQRTLDYIRILAEFIHQPQYRNVVTMFCVLNEPREPLIGAEQLESFSAEAYRIVREVTGNEDGVWISIHEGFRNWGDWDDFLPNAHRVTIDYHPYIAFGDQIDKDWSERIKQPCDMWAQNVKDRLTKFGLMNAGEFSNGINDCSLYLNGVEEGVQYDGTYVPNKVPRVGSCDKYTDWPNFTEERKEGIKQFAMASMDALHNYFFWTWKIGNSSVSGKVETPAWSYKLGLDNGWMPKDPREADGFCGDAFSFNTPIQGGSGDVNYAPYPWPPTSIKNAGSPSTMPRYTPTGAVPTLPGGTLTISGVKPTKTVDIGNGWANSNDQAGLMVPIEGCTYLDPWVGESAAVPPVCGVARREAQPRPTQPPVL
;
A
#
# COMPACT_ATOMS: atom_id res chain seq x y z
N MET A 1 54.29 7.23 65.91
CA MET A 1 54.51 7.48 67.35
C MET A 1 53.57 6.56 68.15
N MET A 2 53.88 6.32 69.43
CA MET A 2 53.09 5.79 70.57
C MET A 2 51.60 5.34 70.35
N ALA A 3 51.03 4.37 71.09
CA ALA A 3 51.51 3.30 71.99
C ALA A 3 50.29 2.47 72.50
N HIS A 4 50.53 1.23 73.00
CA HIS A 4 49.85 0.44 74.06
C HIS A 4 48.35 0.65 74.45
N ALA A 5 47.54 -0.33 74.91
CA ALA A 5 47.65 -1.81 75.03
C ALA A 5 46.30 -2.47 75.49
N ASN A 6 46.30 -3.81 75.60
CA ASN A 6 45.38 -4.78 76.28
C ASN A 6 44.90 -4.38 77.71
N PRO A 7 43.96 -5.10 78.44
CA PRO A 7 43.60 -6.54 78.34
C PRO A 7 42.16 -7.09 78.68
N ALA A 8 41.77 -8.19 77.98
CA ALA A 8 41.25 -9.47 78.54
C ALA A 8 39.81 -9.59 79.21
N PRO A 9 39.37 -10.70 79.88
CA PRO A 9 38.23 -11.53 79.39
C PRO A 9 37.21 -12.10 80.46
N TYR A 10 36.21 -12.93 80.08
CA TYR A 10 35.78 -14.22 80.73
C TYR A 10 34.48 -14.89 80.14
N TYR A 11 34.41 -16.24 80.16
CA TYR A 11 33.30 -17.23 80.46
C TYR A 11 31.79 -16.85 80.34
N ASP A 12 30.78 -17.73 80.08
CA ASP A 12 30.59 -19.18 79.75
C ASP A 12 29.15 -19.36 79.10
N GLY A 13 28.42 -20.49 78.92
CA GLY A 13 28.60 -21.95 79.13
C GLY A 13 27.26 -22.76 79.17
N TYR A 14 27.28 -24.10 78.92
CA TYR A 14 26.23 -25.14 79.20
C TYR A 14 24.85 -25.06 78.46
N SER A 15 24.01 -26.12 78.26
CA SER A 15 24.17 -27.61 78.17
C SER A 15 22.85 -28.33 77.72
N GLN A 16 22.95 -29.54 77.10
CA GLN A 16 22.11 -30.80 77.12
C GLN A 16 20.55 -30.76 77.39
N ASP A 17 19.66 -31.71 76.98
CA ASP A 17 19.73 -33.06 76.36
C ASP A 17 18.37 -33.45 75.64
N PRO A 18 18.12 -34.70 75.13
CA PRO A 18 17.07 -35.01 74.11
C PRO A 18 15.82 -35.83 74.58
N TYR A 19 14.86 -36.14 73.67
CA TYR A 19 14.38 -37.54 73.39
C TYR A 19 13.24 -37.70 72.30
N ARG A 20 13.47 -38.64 71.36
CA ARG A 20 12.56 -39.56 70.59
C ARG A 20 11.17 -39.22 69.97
N HIS A 21 11.07 -39.68 68.70
CA HIS A 21 9.97 -40.40 68.00
C HIS A 21 8.74 -39.66 67.39
N GLY A 22 8.56 -39.87 66.08
CA GLY A 22 7.32 -39.72 65.30
C GLY A 22 7.57 -40.06 63.82
N TYR A 23 6.77 -40.93 63.20
CA TYR A 23 6.91 -41.33 61.77
C TYR A 23 5.91 -40.56 60.88
N SER A 24 6.34 -40.09 59.70
CA SER A 24 5.72 -40.46 58.41
C SER A 24 6.54 -40.00 57.20
N GLN A 25 6.30 -40.67 56.06
CA GLN A 25 6.75 -40.41 54.68
C GLN A 25 6.69 -38.90 54.32
N GLY A 26 7.66 -38.28 53.63
CA GLY A 26 8.29 -38.64 52.33
C GLY A 26 7.72 -37.68 51.27
N GLY A 27 8.46 -36.94 50.44
CA GLY A 27 9.73 -37.21 49.74
C GLY A 27 9.44 -37.19 48.23
N ILE A 28 10.25 -36.64 47.31
CA ILE A 28 11.62 -36.11 47.36
C ILE A 28 11.70 -34.90 46.41
N ASP A 29 12.55 -33.93 46.71
CA ASP A 29 13.01 -32.90 45.75
C ASP A 29 14.56 -32.80 45.76
N SER A 30 15.13 -32.07 44.80
CA SER A 30 16.57 -32.00 44.43
C SER A 30 17.63 -31.94 45.55
N PRO A 31 18.90 -32.28 45.22
CA PRO A 31 19.95 -31.28 45.49
C PRO A 31 21.02 -31.08 44.39
N HIS A 32 21.34 -29.80 44.20
CA HIS A 32 22.67 -29.15 44.00
C HIS A 32 23.93 -29.96 43.63
N ASN A 33 24.81 -29.29 42.89
CA ASN A 33 26.16 -29.03 43.42
C ASN A 33 26.70 -27.65 42.96
N ASP A 34 27.65 -27.08 43.71
CA ASP A 34 28.08 -25.68 43.59
C ASP A 34 29.37 -25.47 42.78
N SER A 35 29.63 -24.23 42.35
CA SER A 35 30.83 -23.48 42.80
C SER A 35 30.88 -22.04 42.26
N PHE A 36 31.25 -21.10 43.14
CA PHE A 36 31.60 -19.72 42.79
C PHE A 36 33.13 -19.57 42.66
N PHE A 37 33.58 -18.60 41.86
CA PHE A 37 34.78 -17.83 42.18
C PHE A 37 34.59 -16.35 41.81
N THR A 38 35.15 -15.47 42.62
CA THR A 38 35.02 -14.00 42.54
C THR A 38 36.38 -13.35 42.29
N ASN A 39 36.39 -12.11 41.79
CA ASN A 39 37.34 -11.09 42.22
C ASN A 39 36.88 -9.67 41.86
N GLN A 40 37.50 -8.66 42.47
CA GLN A 40 37.03 -7.26 42.50
C GLN A 40 37.97 -6.25 41.81
N TYR A 41 37.40 -5.07 41.56
CA TYR A 41 37.97 -3.81 41.04
C TYR A 41 39.38 -3.40 41.51
N ALA A 42 40.10 -2.73 40.60
CA ALA A 42 41.01 -1.61 40.91
C ALA A 42 41.08 -0.64 39.70
N SER A 43 41.54 0.61 39.89
CA SER A 43 41.41 1.72 38.92
C SER A 43 42.74 2.31 38.43
N SER A 44 42.70 2.94 37.26
CA SER A 44 43.64 4.00 36.82
C SER A 44 42.95 4.92 35.78
N SER A 45 43.61 6.02 35.39
CA SER A 45 42.97 7.20 34.76
C SER A 45 43.42 7.54 33.33
N ASP A 46 42.72 8.52 32.77
CA ASP A 46 43.12 9.49 31.71
C ASP A 46 42.76 9.27 30.22
N GLN A 47 41.98 10.26 29.74
CA GLN A 47 41.93 10.89 28.41
C GLN A 47 41.24 10.23 27.18
N LEU A 48 40.13 10.89 26.81
CA LEU A 48 39.78 11.38 25.46
C LEU A 48 39.58 10.38 24.29
N ASN A 49 38.34 9.91 24.11
CA ASN A 49 37.67 9.95 22.79
C ASN A 49 36.14 9.75 22.92
N PRO A 50 35.27 10.53 22.24
CA PRO A 50 33.82 10.31 22.27
C PRO A 50 33.37 9.36 21.14
N GLY A 51 32.90 8.15 21.49
CA GLY A 51 32.31 7.23 20.51
C GLY A 51 31.90 5.89 21.11
N ARG A 52 30.77 5.34 20.63
CA ARG A 52 30.05 4.13 21.09
C ARG A 52 29.40 4.25 22.47
N GLU A 53 28.10 4.53 22.46
CA GLU A 53 27.19 3.91 23.45
C GLU A 53 26.67 2.59 22.88
N ASN A 54 26.52 1.57 23.73
CA ASN A 54 26.15 0.21 23.29
C ASN A 54 24.63 0.02 23.31
N TYR A 55 24.03 -0.12 22.13
CA TYR A 55 22.66 -0.64 21.99
C TYR A 55 22.63 -2.15 22.30
N SER A 56 22.42 -2.50 23.57
CA SER A 56 22.19 -3.88 24.01
C SER A 56 21.02 -3.94 24.99
N GLY A 57 19.80 -4.01 24.45
CA GLY A 57 18.58 -3.96 25.26
C GLY A 57 17.31 -3.65 24.47
N TYR A 58 17.06 -4.38 23.38
CA TYR A 58 15.78 -4.37 22.68
C TYR A 58 15.29 -5.81 22.55
N GLU A 59 14.11 -6.10 23.11
CA GLU A 59 13.38 -7.32 22.75
C GLU A 59 12.95 -7.21 21.28
N ARG A 60 13.01 -8.32 20.54
CA ARG A 60 12.64 -8.33 19.12
C ARG A 60 11.12 -8.26 18.95
N SER A 61 10.59 -7.05 18.89
CA SER A 61 9.34 -6.76 18.19
C SER A 61 9.55 -6.89 16.68
N THR A 62 9.67 -8.15 16.25
CA THR A 62 9.46 -8.64 14.89
C THR A 62 8.04 -9.26 14.88
N LEU A 63 7.27 -9.34 13.79
CA LEU A 63 7.51 -10.09 12.55
C LEU A 63 6.69 -9.44 11.42
N GLN A 64 7.25 -9.12 10.24
CA GLN A 64 6.45 -8.51 9.16
C GLN A 64 5.30 -9.42 8.70
N MET A 65 5.54 -10.73 8.62
CA MET A 65 4.61 -11.68 8.02
C MET A 65 3.93 -12.66 8.98
N GLY A 66 4.51 -12.96 10.15
CA GLY A 66 3.79 -13.67 11.21
C GLY A 66 2.57 -12.89 11.74
N GLU A 67 2.60 -11.56 11.65
CA GLU A 67 1.45 -10.69 11.96
C GLU A 67 0.42 -10.67 10.81
N LYS A 68 0.85 -10.63 9.53
CA LYS A 68 -0.06 -10.86 8.39
C LYS A 68 -0.72 -12.24 8.48
N GLY A 69 0.00 -13.28 8.91
CA GLY A 69 -0.54 -14.62 9.15
C GLY A 69 -1.67 -14.68 10.19
N VAL A 70 -1.64 -13.82 11.22
CA VAL A 70 -2.75 -13.69 12.19
C VAL A 70 -3.96 -12.97 11.57
N ILE A 71 -3.73 -11.96 10.75
CA ILE A 71 -4.77 -11.21 10.01
C ILE A 71 -5.51 -12.13 9.02
N TYR A 72 -4.79 -12.91 8.22
CA TYR A 72 -5.37 -13.80 7.20
C TYR A 72 -5.78 -15.20 7.73
N ALA A 73 -5.70 -15.43 9.05
CA ALA A 73 -5.98 -16.73 9.67
C ALA A 73 -7.45 -17.19 9.54
N ARG A 74 -7.67 -18.38 8.96
CA ARG A 74 -9.02 -18.90 8.70
C ARG A 74 -9.69 -19.49 9.96
N LYS A 75 -10.50 -18.70 10.66
CA LYS A 75 -11.38 -19.19 11.75
C LYS A 75 -12.31 -20.33 11.26
N PRO A 76 -12.45 -21.45 12.01
CA PRO A 76 -13.16 -22.64 11.55
C PRO A 76 -14.67 -22.43 11.43
N SER A 77 -15.23 -22.61 10.22
CA SER A 77 -16.64 -22.28 9.98
C SER A 77 -17.63 -23.31 10.56
N ARG A 78 -18.77 -22.83 11.08
CA ARG A 78 -19.89 -23.64 11.59
C ARG A 78 -20.76 -24.29 10.50
N ARG A 79 -20.29 -24.42 9.24
CA ARG A 79 -21.10 -24.83 8.08
C ARG A 79 -21.42 -26.35 7.97
N LYS A 80 -20.80 -27.21 8.80
CA LYS A 80 -20.95 -28.69 8.72
C LYS A 80 -22.40 -29.24 8.69
N PRO A 81 -23.40 -28.73 9.45
CA PRO A 81 -24.76 -29.29 9.39
C PRO A 81 -25.54 -28.92 8.12
N ILE A 82 -25.17 -27.85 7.41
CA ILE A 82 -25.90 -27.37 6.22
C ILE A 82 -25.72 -28.33 5.03
N ILE A 83 -24.53 -28.92 4.90
CA ILE A 83 -24.17 -29.86 3.83
C ILE A 83 -25.08 -31.10 3.86
N ILE A 84 -25.46 -31.58 5.05
CA ILE A 84 -26.35 -32.73 5.24
C ILE A 84 -27.76 -32.44 4.68
N GLY A 85 -28.27 -31.22 4.91
CA GLY A 85 -29.57 -30.79 4.37
C GLY A 85 -29.60 -30.74 2.83
N ALA A 86 -28.53 -30.23 2.21
CA ALA A 86 -28.44 -30.14 0.75
C ALA A 86 -28.46 -31.51 0.05
N ILE A 87 -27.82 -32.52 0.64
CA ILE A 87 -27.80 -33.90 0.11
C ILE A 87 -29.20 -34.51 0.09
N VAL A 88 -30.02 -34.27 1.12
CA VAL A 88 -31.41 -34.75 1.17
C VAL A 88 -32.26 -34.15 0.05
N VAL A 89 -32.11 -32.84 -0.22
CA VAL A 89 -32.83 -32.16 -1.30
C VAL A 89 -32.42 -32.69 -2.68
N ALA A 90 -31.11 -32.92 -2.91
CA ALA A 90 -30.63 -33.46 -4.18
C ALA A 90 -31.23 -34.84 -4.52
N ILE A 91 -31.38 -35.72 -3.52
CA ILE A 91 -32.01 -37.05 -3.69
C ILE A 91 -33.47 -36.92 -4.13
N VAL A 92 -34.22 -35.96 -3.58
CA VAL A 92 -35.63 -35.70 -3.96
C VAL A 92 -35.73 -35.17 -5.40
N VAL A 93 -34.83 -34.28 -5.82
CA VAL A 93 -34.83 -33.72 -7.19
C VAL A 93 -34.45 -34.78 -8.24
N ILE A 94 -33.48 -35.65 -7.95
CA ILE A 94 -33.07 -36.72 -8.87
C ILE A 94 -34.21 -37.73 -9.12
N ALA A 95 -35.07 -37.97 -8.12
CA ALA A 95 -36.25 -38.82 -8.28
C ALA A 95 -37.31 -38.24 -9.24
N ALA A 96 -37.33 -36.92 -9.47
CA ALA A 96 -38.33 -36.24 -10.28
C ALA A 96 -38.00 -36.15 -11.79
N ILE A 97 -36.73 -36.31 -12.17
CA ILE A 97 -36.24 -36.03 -13.54
C ILE A 97 -36.21 -37.30 -14.43
N GLY A 98 -36.61 -38.46 -13.90
CA GLY A 98 -36.50 -39.76 -14.57
C GLY A 98 -37.38 -40.03 -15.81
N VAL A 99 -38.27 -39.10 -16.23
CA VAL A 99 -39.21 -39.30 -17.35
C VAL A 99 -39.23 -38.05 -18.25
N GLY A 100 -38.38 -38.01 -19.28
CA GLY A 100 -38.24 -36.81 -20.12
C GLY A 100 -37.37 -36.91 -21.38
N VAL A 101 -37.70 -37.82 -22.31
CA VAL A 101 -37.47 -37.71 -23.79
C VAL A 101 -36.05 -37.25 -24.22
N TYR A 102 -35.09 -38.07 -24.65
CA TYR A 102 -35.06 -39.23 -25.57
C TYR A 102 -35.53 -38.94 -27.01
N PHE A 103 -34.60 -39.06 -27.99
CA PHE A 103 -34.67 -38.67 -29.41
C PHE A 103 -34.57 -37.14 -29.69
N ALA A 104 -34.04 -36.64 -30.82
CA ALA A 104 -33.51 -37.27 -32.05
C ALA A 104 -32.17 -36.62 -32.53
N ARG A 105 -31.74 -36.86 -33.80
CA ARG A 105 -30.32 -36.74 -34.22
C ARG A 105 -30.11 -36.18 -35.65
N LYS A 106 -29.06 -35.35 -35.82
CA LYS A 106 -28.08 -35.35 -36.96
C LYS A 106 -28.50 -34.83 -38.36
N GLY A 107 -27.72 -33.89 -38.93
CA GLY A 107 -27.70 -33.50 -40.35
C GLY A 107 -26.41 -32.74 -40.75
N LYS A 108 -25.94 -32.85 -42.00
CA LYS A 108 -24.68 -32.23 -42.52
C LYS A 108 -24.96 -31.06 -43.49
N GLY A 109 -24.02 -30.11 -43.61
CA GLY A 109 -23.92 -29.07 -44.66
C GLY A 109 -22.46 -28.63 -44.84
N LYS A 110 -22.11 -27.88 -45.91
CA LYS A 110 -20.70 -27.61 -46.29
C LYS A 110 -20.51 -26.36 -47.18
N ASP A 111 -19.30 -25.79 -47.13
CA ASP A 111 -18.64 -24.87 -48.09
C ASP A 111 -19.19 -23.44 -48.31
N GLY A 112 -18.29 -22.53 -48.71
CA GLY A 112 -18.58 -21.18 -49.24
C GLY A 112 -17.92 -20.04 -48.46
N GLY A 113 -16.98 -19.32 -49.07
CA GLY A 113 -16.33 -18.15 -48.47
C GLY A 113 -16.14 -17.00 -49.47
N GLY A 114 -15.73 -15.83 -48.97
CA GLY A 114 -15.43 -14.66 -49.79
C GLY A 114 -14.83 -13.52 -48.96
N SER A 115 -13.62 -13.08 -49.32
CA SER A 115 -12.96 -11.92 -48.72
C SER A 115 -13.13 -10.66 -49.56
N SER A 116 -13.15 -9.49 -48.92
CA SER A 116 -13.05 -8.19 -49.57
C SER A 116 -12.11 -7.28 -48.79
N SER A 117 -10.90 -7.06 -49.30
CA SER A 117 -9.99 -6.04 -48.79
C SER A 117 -10.29 -4.68 -49.43
N SER A 118 -10.14 -3.60 -48.66
CA SER A 118 -10.12 -2.24 -49.18
C SER A 118 -8.73 -1.65 -48.93
N SER A 119 -8.20 -0.91 -49.90
CA SER A 119 -6.89 -0.27 -49.85
C SER A 119 -7.04 1.24 -49.87
N SER A 120 -6.51 1.92 -48.85
CA SER A 120 -6.44 3.37 -48.76
C SER A 120 -5.10 3.88 -49.32
N SER A 121 -5.14 4.79 -50.28
CA SER A 121 -3.94 5.44 -50.82
C SER A 121 -3.63 6.73 -50.07
N SER A 122 -2.49 6.79 -49.38
CA SER A 122 -1.93 8.02 -48.83
C SER A 122 -1.35 8.91 -49.93
N THR A 123 -1.36 10.24 -49.74
CA THR A 123 -0.77 11.22 -50.66
C THR A 123 -0.25 12.40 -49.86
N THR A 124 1.03 12.77 -50.01
CA THR A 124 1.71 13.71 -49.11
C THR A 124 2.28 14.92 -49.86
N PRO A 125 1.79 16.15 -49.61
CA PRO A 125 2.43 17.40 -50.04
C PRO A 125 3.66 17.76 -49.18
N PRO A 126 4.56 18.64 -49.66
CA PRO A 126 5.87 18.88 -49.03
C PRO A 126 5.83 19.78 -47.78
N ALA A 127 6.85 19.62 -46.93
CA ALA A 127 6.98 20.29 -45.63
C ALA A 127 7.38 21.77 -45.71
N ASN A 128 7.06 22.52 -44.66
CA ASN A 128 7.53 23.88 -44.46
C ASN A 128 7.62 24.23 -42.95
N GLY A 129 8.81 24.54 -42.45
CA GLY A 129 9.00 25.40 -41.28
C GLY A 129 8.49 24.96 -39.90
N GLY A 130 8.32 23.68 -39.59
CA GLY A 130 8.00 23.21 -38.23
C GLY A 130 7.73 21.71 -38.15
N VAL A 131 7.99 21.09 -36.99
CA VAL A 131 7.58 19.71 -36.72
C VAL A 131 6.11 19.72 -36.31
N VAL A 132 5.22 19.51 -37.27
CA VAL A 132 3.79 19.32 -37.01
C VAL A 132 3.60 17.92 -36.43
N GLN A 133 3.66 17.83 -35.10
CA GLN A 133 3.44 16.58 -34.39
C GLN A 133 1.98 16.13 -34.51
N ALA A 134 1.74 14.82 -34.53
CA ALA A 134 0.41 14.30 -34.25
C ALA A 134 0.02 14.66 -32.81
N VAL A 135 -1.18 15.21 -32.62
CA VAL A 135 -1.74 15.54 -31.30
C VAL A 135 -2.59 14.40 -30.74
N THR A 136 -3.06 13.48 -31.60
CA THR A 136 -3.90 12.34 -31.22
C THR A 136 -3.79 11.23 -32.25
N GLY A 137 -4.05 9.98 -31.84
CA GLY A 137 -4.06 8.83 -32.74
C GLY A 137 -4.69 7.58 -32.12
N GLY A 138 -5.22 6.70 -32.98
CA GLY A 138 -5.70 5.37 -32.61
C GLY A 138 -4.66 4.29 -32.91
N ASP A 139 -5.10 3.03 -32.93
CA ASP A 139 -4.26 1.85 -33.25
C ASP A 139 -3.45 2.05 -34.55
N GLY A 140 -2.15 1.72 -34.51
CA GLY A 140 -1.22 1.88 -35.63
C GLY A 140 -0.66 3.30 -35.85
N SER A 141 -1.08 4.30 -35.07
CA SER A 141 -0.49 5.65 -35.12
C SER A 141 0.90 5.73 -34.46
N GLU A 142 1.68 6.77 -34.78
CA GLU A 142 2.98 7.02 -34.14
C GLU A 142 2.85 7.97 -32.95
N VAL A 143 3.46 7.60 -31.81
CA VAL A 143 3.57 8.42 -30.60
C VAL A 143 5.02 8.88 -30.44
N THR A 144 5.23 10.16 -30.16
CA THR A 144 6.53 10.70 -29.73
C THR A 144 6.63 10.73 -28.21
N LEU A 145 7.78 10.32 -27.67
CA LEU A 145 8.16 10.42 -26.25
C LEU A 145 8.80 11.78 -25.94
N GLU A 146 8.99 12.08 -24.65
CA GLU A 146 9.65 13.31 -24.18
C GLU A 146 11.06 13.54 -24.77
N ASP A 147 11.83 12.48 -25.02
CA ASP A 147 13.18 12.57 -25.58
C ASP A 147 13.22 12.81 -27.10
N GLY A 148 12.06 12.76 -27.77
CA GLY A 148 11.92 12.88 -29.22
C GLY A 148 11.97 11.55 -29.99
N THR A 149 12.16 10.42 -29.32
CA THR A 149 12.02 9.09 -29.94
C THR A 149 10.55 8.75 -30.17
N THR A 150 10.27 7.78 -31.05
CA THR A 150 8.90 7.39 -31.40
C THR A 150 8.63 5.89 -31.27
N PHE A 151 7.35 5.54 -31.10
CA PHE A 151 6.88 4.17 -31.12
C PHE A 151 5.46 4.07 -31.73
N THR A 152 5.09 2.90 -32.25
CA THR A 152 3.73 2.65 -32.76
C THR A 152 2.74 2.36 -31.63
N TYR A 153 1.71 3.18 -31.50
CA TYR A 153 0.58 2.95 -30.60
C TYR A 153 -0.14 1.64 -30.99
N SER A 154 -0.38 0.78 -30.00
CA SER A 154 -1.07 -0.49 -30.22
C SER A 154 -2.09 -0.71 -29.10
N ASN A 155 -3.37 -0.66 -29.47
CA ASN A 155 -4.49 -0.82 -28.54
C ASN A 155 -5.64 -1.56 -29.25
N PRO A 156 -5.75 -2.89 -29.08
CA PRO A 156 -6.75 -3.71 -29.76
C PRO A 156 -8.19 -3.46 -29.29
N PHE A 157 -8.38 -2.57 -28.31
CA PHE A 157 -9.65 -2.30 -27.64
C PHE A 157 -10.28 -0.97 -28.05
N GLY A 158 -9.74 -0.30 -29.07
CA GLY A 158 -10.30 0.94 -29.61
C GLY A 158 -10.09 2.16 -28.71
N GLY A 159 -9.05 2.14 -27.89
CA GLY A 159 -8.54 3.36 -27.25
C GLY A 159 -7.80 4.27 -28.23
N TYR A 160 -7.62 5.52 -27.84
CA TYR A 160 -6.84 6.52 -28.57
C TYR A 160 -6.16 7.49 -27.61
N TRP A 161 -4.95 7.92 -27.97
CA TRP A 161 -4.13 8.82 -27.15
C TRP A 161 -4.35 10.29 -27.53
N TYR A 162 -4.03 11.21 -26.63
CA TYR A 162 -4.07 12.66 -26.87
C TYR A 162 -2.93 13.37 -26.14
N HIS A 163 -2.19 14.23 -26.84
CA HIS A 163 -1.16 15.09 -26.25
C HIS A 163 -0.89 16.31 -27.14
N ASP A 164 -1.38 17.49 -26.74
CA ASP A 164 -1.07 18.76 -27.40
C ASP A 164 -0.07 19.55 -26.53
N PRO A 165 1.13 19.90 -27.02
CA PRO A 165 2.05 20.82 -26.33
C PRO A 165 1.46 22.24 -26.09
N GLU A 166 0.44 22.63 -26.85
CA GLU A 166 -0.30 23.90 -26.69
C GLU A 166 -1.55 23.79 -25.81
N ASP A 167 -1.97 22.56 -25.44
CA ASP A 167 -3.06 22.23 -24.51
C ASP A 167 -2.75 20.92 -23.73
N PRO A 168 -1.71 20.90 -22.89
CA PRO A 168 -1.20 19.68 -22.25
C PRO A 168 -2.09 19.15 -21.11
N PHE A 169 -3.15 19.88 -20.73
CA PHE A 169 -4.12 19.47 -19.72
C PHE A 169 -5.45 18.98 -20.33
N ASN A 170 -5.53 18.90 -21.67
CA ASN A 170 -6.66 18.33 -22.38
C ASN A 170 -6.96 16.90 -21.90
N ASN A 171 -8.25 16.58 -21.72
CA ASN A 171 -8.71 15.30 -21.19
C ASN A 171 -9.41 14.44 -22.27
N GLY A 172 -9.07 14.63 -23.54
CA GLY A 172 -9.72 13.95 -24.67
C GLY A 172 -9.31 12.49 -24.90
N ALA A 173 -8.24 11.99 -24.29
CA ALA A 173 -7.80 10.61 -24.49
C ALA A 173 -8.76 9.57 -23.88
N LYS A 174 -8.78 8.37 -24.46
CA LYS A 174 -9.67 7.27 -24.07
C LYS A 174 -8.92 5.93 -24.04
N ALA A 175 -8.85 5.29 -22.88
CA ALA A 175 -8.05 4.06 -22.73
C ALA A 175 -8.59 2.86 -23.52
N GLN A 176 -9.92 2.68 -23.57
CA GLN A 176 -10.58 1.65 -24.38
C GLN A 176 -11.95 2.17 -24.86
N SER A 177 -12.49 1.58 -25.93
CA SER A 177 -13.81 1.92 -26.48
C SER A 177 -14.95 1.91 -25.44
N TRP A 178 -14.91 1.00 -24.47
CA TRP A 178 -15.90 0.85 -23.39
C TRP A 178 -15.62 1.66 -22.11
N THR A 179 -14.43 2.25 -21.98
CA THR A 179 -14.06 3.07 -20.80
C THR A 179 -14.31 4.53 -21.15
N PRO A 180 -15.15 5.30 -20.42
CA PRO A 180 -15.34 6.72 -20.68
C PRO A 180 -14.03 7.50 -20.77
N ALA A 181 -13.89 8.40 -21.75
CA ALA A 181 -12.74 9.29 -21.90
C ALA A 181 -12.53 10.18 -20.67
N LEU A 182 -11.38 10.83 -20.51
CA LEU A 182 -11.06 11.57 -19.27
C LEU A 182 -11.90 12.86 -19.08
N ASN A 183 -12.56 13.33 -20.14
CA ASN A 183 -13.58 14.39 -20.12
C ASN A 183 -15.03 13.85 -20.02
N GLU A 184 -15.23 12.53 -19.97
CA GLU A 184 -16.51 11.86 -19.80
C GLU A 184 -16.68 11.33 -18.35
N THR A 185 -17.92 11.31 -17.85
CA THR A 185 -18.25 10.79 -16.52
C THR A 185 -18.06 9.27 -16.44
N LEU A 186 -17.38 8.81 -15.39
CA LEU A 186 -17.26 7.38 -15.04
C LEU A 186 -18.38 7.00 -14.06
N ASN A 187 -19.16 5.98 -14.40
CA ASN A 187 -20.35 5.54 -13.66
C ASN A 187 -19.98 4.39 -12.72
N TYR A 188 -19.29 4.72 -11.63
CA TYR A 188 -18.85 3.76 -10.61
C TYR A 188 -19.97 2.77 -10.22
N GLY A 189 -19.65 1.48 -10.17
CA GLY A 189 -20.62 0.40 -9.93
C GLY A 189 -21.33 -0.16 -11.18
N VAL A 190 -21.16 0.50 -12.33
CA VAL A 190 -21.43 -0.03 -13.68
C VAL A 190 -20.12 -0.11 -14.47
N ASP A 191 -19.40 1.00 -14.54
CA ASP A 191 -18.04 1.04 -15.09
C ASP A 191 -17.05 0.46 -14.06
N ARG A 192 -16.62 -0.80 -14.27
CA ARG A 192 -15.68 -1.51 -13.39
C ARG A 192 -14.29 -0.85 -13.40
N ILE A 193 -13.70 -0.66 -12.22
CA ILE A 193 -12.28 -0.29 -12.05
C ILE A 193 -11.42 -1.51 -12.38
N ARG A 194 -10.58 -1.38 -13.41
CA ARG A 194 -9.63 -2.40 -13.88
C ARG A 194 -8.23 -1.78 -13.86
N GLY A 195 -7.50 -1.96 -12.77
CA GLY A 195 -6.23 -1.31 -12.57
C GLY A 195 -5.07 -2.23 -12.18
N VAL A 196 -3.90 -1.61 -12.13
CA VAL A 196 -2.66 -2.14 -11.56
C VAL A 196 -2.06 -1.09 -10.64
N ASN A 197 -1.32 -1.54 -9.63
CA ASN A 197 -0.47 -0.67 -8.84
C ASN A 197 0.84 -0.40 -9.56
N ILE A 198 1.40 0.79 -9.36
CA ILE A 198 2.76 1.16 -9.77
C ILE A 198 3.68 1.06 -8.53
N GLY A 199 3.60 -0.08 -7.83
CA GLY A 199 4.37 -0.37 -6.62
C GLY A 199 5.86 -0.51 -6.90
N GLY A 200 6.69 -0.27 -5.88
CA GLY A 200 8.15 -0.30 -5.98
C GLY A 200 8.80 0.82 -6.80
N TRP A 201 8.03 1.74 -7.41
CA TRP A 201 8.57 2.83 -8.23
C TRP A 201 8.99 4.04 -7.38
N LEU A 202 8.02 4.81 -6.86
CA LEU A 202 8.28 6.03 -6.09
C LEU A 202 8.42 5.76 -4.58
N ASN A 203 7.83 4.67 -4.12
CA ASN A 203 8.02 4.04 -2.83
C ASN A 203 8.58 2.64 -3.10
N ILE A 204 9.77 2.32 -2.59
CA ILE A 204 10.63 1.24 -3.08
C ILE A 204 10.57 0.02 -2.14
N GLU A 205 10.36 -1.16 -2.74
CA GLU A 205 10.18 -2.40 -2.01
C GLU A 205 11.17 -3.50 -2.42
N PRO A 206 11.76 -4.23 -1.46
CA PRO A 206 12.75 -5.27 -1.75
C PRO A 206 12.32 -6.35 -2.74
N PHE A 207 11.07 -6.78 -2.71
CA PHE A 207 10.57 -7.87 -3.58
C PHE A 207 10.17 -7.40 -4.99
N ILE A 208 10.03 -6.09 -5.18
CA ILE A 208 9.68 -5.44 -6.45
C ILE A 208 10.95 -4.90 -7.16
N SER A 209 11.96 -4.47 -6.40
CA SER A 209 13.22 -3.92 -6.91
C SER A 209 14.46 -4.54 -6.25
N PRO A 210 14.60 -5.89 -6.26
CA PRO A 210 15.60 -6.60 -5.46
C PRO A 210 17.05 -6.18 -5.75
N ALA A 211 17.38 -5.85 -7.00
CA ALA A 211 18.73 -5.40 -7.40
C ALA A 211 19.26 -4.20 -6.59
N LEU A 212 18.39 -3.29 -6.13
CA LEU A 212 18.80 -2.15 -5.29
C LEU A 212 19.28 -2.60 -3.90
N PHE A 213 18.66 -3.65 -3.35
CA PHE A 213 18.95 -4.21 -2.02
C PHE A 213 20.11 -5.22 -2.07
N GLU A 214 20.17 -6.01 -3.15
CA GLU A 214 21.26 -6.97 -3.41
C GLU A 214 22.61 -6.26 -3.61
N LYS A 215 22.65 -5.08 -4.26
CA LYS A 215 23.87 -4.25 -4.34
C LYS A 215 24.47 -3.94 -2.97
N TYR A 216 23.63 -3.75 -1.95
CA TYR A 216 24.03 -3.41 -0.59
C TYR A 216 23.92 -4.59 0.39
N ALA A 217 23.99 -5.82 -0.13
CA ALA A 217 23.87 -7.05 0.66
C ALA A 217 24.89 -7.15 1.81
N ASP A 218 26.13 -6.74 1.58
CA ASP A 218 27.23 -6.84 2.56
C ASP A 218 27.32 -5.63 3.51
N VAL A 219 26.40 -4.65 3.39
CA VAL A 219 26.33 -3.52 4.32
C VAL A 219 25.82 -3.97 5.69
N THR A 220 26.43 -3.46 6.75
CA THR A 220 26.04 -3.71 8.14
C THR A 220 25.70 -2.38 8.85
N PRO A 221 24.50 -2.20 9.44
CA PRO A 221 23.36 -3.13 9.44
C PRO A 221 22.82 -3.38 8.02
N ARG A 222 22.15 -4.53 7.83
CA ARG A 222 21.60 -4.95 6.54
C ARG A 222 20.60 -3.93 6.02
N VAL A 223 20.61 -3.73 4.70
CA VAL A 223 19.59 -2.93 4.01
C VAL A 223 18.31 -3.75 3.83
N VAL A 224 17.20 -3.27 4.40
CA VAL A 224 15.92 -4.00 4.54
C VAL A 224 14.67 -3.21 4.13
N ASP A 225 14.80 -1.88 4.01
CA ASP A 225 13.75 -0.90 3.73
C ASP A 225 14.34 0.34 3.02
N GLU A 226 13.49 1.29 2.62
CA GLU A 226 13.96 2.50 1.91
C GLU A 226 14.79 3.44 2.83
N TRP A 227 14.51 3.49 4.13
CA TRP A 227 15.33 4.21 5.11
C TRP A 227 16.78 3.73 5.09
N THR A 228 17.00 2.42 5.22
CA THR A 228 18.33 1.80 5.23
C THR A 228 18.99 1.84 3.85
N LEU A 229 18.22 1.71 2.77
CA LEU A 229 18.72 1.83 1.39
C LEU A 229 19.28 3.23 1.15
N HIS A 230 18.52 4.28 1.47
CA HIS A 230 18.96 5.66 1.30
C HIS A 230 20.11 6.03 2.24
N SER A 231 20.13 5.46 3.46
CA SER A 231 21.28 5.58 4.37
C SER A 231 22.56 4.98 3.78
N ALA A 232 22.48 3.76 3.19
CA ALA A 232 23.61 3.09 2.56
C ALA A 232 24.09 3.83 1.30
N MET A 233 23.16 4.26 0.43
CA MET A 233 23.47 5.04 -0.77
C MET A 233 24.11 6.40 -0.46
N ARG A 234 23.72 7.07 0.64
CA ARG A 234 24.37 8.31 1.08
C ARG A 234 25.79 8.11 1.61
N ALA A 235 26.11 6.93 2.14
CA ALA A 235 27.49 6.56 2.48
C ALA A 235 28.29 6.17 1.23
N ASP A 236 27.68 5.45 0.28
CA ASP A 236 28.27 5.01 -0.98
C ASP A 236 28.34 6.12 -2.05
N THR A 237 29.00 7.22 -1.73
CA THR A 237 29.22 8.33 -2.68
C THR A 237 30.06 7.93 -3.90
N ALA A 238 30.92 6.90 -3.77
CA ALA A 238 31.75 6.40 -4.85
C ALA A 238 30.99 5.46 -5.81
N GLY A 239 30.05 4.66 -5.31
CA GLY A 239 29.22 3.76 -6.11
C GLY A 239 27.95 4.38 -6.70
N GLY A 240 27.79 5.71 -6.65
CA GLY A 240 26.72 6.46 -7.30
C GLY A 240 25.88 7.35 -6.38
N GLY A 241 26.09 7.32 -5.07
CA GLY A 241 25.39 8.18 -4.12
C GLY A 241 23.87 7.95 -4.06
N ILE A 242 23.14 8.92 -3.53
CA ILE A 242 21.67 8.90 -3.45
C ILE A 242 20.98 9.07 -4.82
N ASP A 243 21.69 9.57 -5.84
CA ASP A 243 21.15 9.88 -7.17
C ASP A 243 20.71 8.63 -7.95
N GLN A 244 21.16 7.44 -7.52
CA GLN A 244 20.66 6.13 -7.94
C GLN A 244 19.14 6.00 -7.81
N ILE A 245 18.53 6.71 -6.86
CA ILE A 245 17.08 6.70 -6.64
C ILE A 245 16.34 7.48 -7.73
N GLU A 246 16.90 8.61 -8.20
CA GLU A 246 16.34 9.26 -9.39
C GLU A 246 16.57 8.40 -10.64
N GLU A 247 17.69 7.67 -10.74
CA GLU A 247 17.91 6.74 -11.86
C GLU A 247 16.90 5.59 -11.88
N HIS A 248 16.56 5.03 -10.72
CA HIS A 248 15.44 4.10 -10.55
C HIS A 248 14.12 4.75 -10.98
N TYR A 249 13.81 5.97 -10.52
CA TYR A 249 12.60 6.68 -10.92
C TYR A 249 12.53 6.97 -12.44
N LYS A 250 13.66 7.19 -13.12
CA LYS A 250 13.71 7.39 -14.59
C LYS A 250 13.48 6.11 -15.39
N THR A 251 13.96 4.96 -14.89
CA THR A 251 14.14 3.74 -15.70
C THR A 251 13.19 2.60 -15.33
N PHE A 252 12.74 2.53 -14.07
CA PHE A 252 11.90 1.42 -13.60
C PHE A 252 10.48 1.48 -14.16
N ILE A 253 9.87 2.66 -14.22
CA ILE A 253 8.56 2.87 -14.86
C ILE A 253 8.66 4.07 -15.81
N THR A 254 8.11 3.89 -17.00
CA THR A 254 8.28 4.79 -18.14
C THR A 254 6.94 5.12 -18.78
N GLU A 255 6.92 6.09 -19.70
CA GLU A 255 5.74 6.38 -20.52
C GLU A 255 5.21 5.13 -21.25
N ARG A 256 6.10 4.22 -21.67
CA ARG A 256 5.74 2.97 -22.35
C ARG A 256 4.96 2.01 -21.45
N ASP A 257 5.21 2.02 -20.14
CA ASP A 257 4.43 1.23 -19.19
C ASP A 257 2.97 1.72 -19.14
N PHE A 258 2.74 3.03 -19.14
CA PHE A 258 1.38 3.60 -19.17
C PHE A 258 0.64 3.31 -20.49
N HIS A 259 1.37 3.31 -21.62
CA HIS A 259 0.83 2.79 -22.88
C HIS A 259 0.41 1.31 -22.75
N ASP A 260 1.31 0.46 -22.26
CA ASP A 260 1.10 -1.00 -22.21
C ASP A 260 0.00 -1.39 -21.22
N ILE A 261 -0.22 -0.61 -20.15
CA ILE A 261 -1.37 -0.74 -19.24
C ILE A 261 -2.69 -0.47 -19.98
N ALA A 262 -2.79 0.64 -20.73
CA ALA A 262 -4.00 0.93 -21.51
C ALA A 262 -4.24 -0.11 -22.63
N ALA A 263 -3.17 -0.56 -23.28
CA ALA A 263 -3.20 -1.63 -24.28
C ALA A 263 -3.62 -2.99 -23.72
N ALA A 264 -3.37 -3.25 -22.44
CA ALA A 264 -3.84 -4.43 -21.70
C ALA A 264 -5.31 -4.35 -21.25
N GLY A 265 -6.08 -3.36 -21.72
CA GLY A 265 -7.50 -3.20 -21.40
C GLY A 265 -7.79 -2.65 -20.00
N LEU A 266 -6.77 -2.13 -19.30
CA LEU A 266 -6.88 -1.54 -17.97
C LEU A 266 -7.21 -0.04 -18.09
N ASN A 267 -8.04 0.48 -17.18
CA ASN A 267 -8.54 1.86 -17.20
C ASN A 267 -8.03 2.73 -16.03
N TYR A 268 -7.32 2.12 -15.07
CA TYR A 268 -6.79 2.77 -13.88
C TYR A 268 -5.35 2.37 -13.58
N ILE A 269 -4.65 3.25 -12.87
CA ILE A 269 -3.47 2.89 -12.08
C ILE A 269 -3.65 3.36 -10.64
N ARG A 270 -3.10 2.63 -9.67
CA ARG A 270 -2.87 3.12 -8.30
C ARG A 270 -1.41 3.51 -8.16
N LEU A 271 -1.15 4.70 -7.65
CA LEU A 271 0.19 5.30 -7.58
C LEU A 271 0.62 5.51 -6.13
N PRO A 272 1.31 4.52 -5.53
CA PRO A 272 2.03 4.68 -4.27
C PRO A 272 2.99 5.88 -4.31
N ILE A 273 2.77 6.84 -3.44
CA ILE A 273 3.67 7.97 -3.18
C ILE A 273 4.05 8.02 -1.69
N PRO A 274 5.32 8.28 -1.38
CA PRO A 274 5.75 8.45 0.00
C PRO A 274 5.74 9.93 0.41
N TYR A 275 5.69 10.19 1.72
CA TYR A 275 5.69 11.56 2.23
C TYR A 275 6.95 12.39 1.89
N TRP A 276 8.10 11.75 1.62
CA TRP A 276 9.32 12.46 1.19
C TRP A 276 9.23 13.01 -0.24
N ALA A 277 8.15 12.74 -0.98
CA ALA A 277 7.78 13.51 -2.17
C ALA A 277 7.37 14.97 -1.84
N ILE A 278 7.02 15.27 -0.58
CA ILE A 278 6.51 16.57 -0.12
C ILE A 278 7.51 17.28 0.80
N GLU A 279 7.99 16.59 1.84
CA GLU A 279 8.88 17.17 2.85
C GLU A 279 9.68 16.08 3.59
N VAL A 280 10.95 16.37 3.88
CA VAL A 280 11.87 15.58 4.73
C VAL A 280 12.33 16.48 5.89
N ARG A 281 12.33 15.97 7.13
CA ARG A 281 12.71 16.69 8.36
C ARG A 281 13.88 16.00 9.08
N ASP A 282 14.62 16.79 9.86
CA ASP A 282 15.61 16.32 10.84
C ASP A 282 16.65 15.31 10.32
N ASN A 283 16.57 14.05 10.74
CA ASN A 283 17.51 12.96 10.44
C ASN A 283 16.98 11.97 9.38
N GLU A 284 15.84 12.27 8.75
CA GLU A 284 15.20 11.40 7.76
C GLU A 284 16.10 11.26 6.50
N PRO A 285 16.56 10.06 6.12
CA PRO A 285 17.59 9.87 5.11
C PRO A 285 17.08 9.97 3.67
N TYR A 286 15.77 10.18 3.46
CA TYR A 286 15.14 10.05 2.15
C TYR A 286 15.63 11.09 1.13
N LEU A 287 15.39 10.85 -0.16
CA LEU A 287 15.66 11.81 -1.23
C LEU A 287 14.50 12.82 -1.31
N PRO A 288 14.65 14.07 -0.83
CA PRO A 288 13.54 15.00 -0.72
C PRO A 288 13.03 15.45 -2.09
N ASN A 289 11.70 15.47 -2.24
CA ASN A 289 10.92 16.14 -3.29
C ASN A 289 11.10 15.58 -4.72
N VAL A 290 12.16 14.81 -5.00
CA VAL A 290 12.46 14.28 -6.34
C VAL A 290 11.35 13.36 -6.87
N ALA A 291 10.72 12.55 -6.01
CA ALA A 291 9.60 11.69 -6.40
C ALA A 291 8.43 12.48 -7.02
N TRP A 292 8.19 13.72 -6.60
CA TRP A 292 7.09 14.55 -7.12
C TRP A 292 7.17 14.83 -8.63
N LYS A 293 8.39 15.02 -9.15
CA LYS A 293 8.68 15.13 -10.59
C LYS A 293 8.14 13.94 -11.39
N TYR A 294 8.09 12.76 -10.78
CA TYR A 294 7.62 11.53 -11.39
C TYR A 294 6.12 11.28 -11.16
N VAL A 295 5.53 11.85 -10.11
CA VAL A 295 4.06 11.98 -9.97
C VAL A 295 3.49 12.85 -11.10
N LEU A 296 4.12 13.99 -11.40
CA LEU A 296 3.73 14.85 -12.53
C LEU A 296 3.83 14.11 -13.87
N LYS A 297 4.90 13.32 -14.08
CA LYS A 297 5.03 12.43 -15.24
C LYS A 297 3.91 11.40 -15.32
N ALA A 298 3.62 10.71 -14.21
CA ALA A 298 2.53 9.73 -14.14
C ALA A 298 1.17 10.34 -14.50
N ILE A 299 0.86 11.54 -14.01
CA ILE A 299 -0.37 12.26 -14.36
C ILE A 299 -0.39 12.66 -15.85
N GLY A 300 0.75 13.07 -16.41
CA GLY A 300 0.88 13.37 -17.85
C GLY A 300 0.73 12.14 -18.75
N TRP A 301 1.38 11.02 -18.40
CA TRP A 301 1.30 9.77 -19.16
C TRP A 301 -0.08 9.11 -19.03
N ALA A 302 -0.69 9.13 -17.84
CA ALA A 302 -2.07 8.68 -17.64
C ALA A 302 -3.06 9.50 -18.48
N ARG A 303 -2.91 10.83 -18.47
CA ARG A 303 -3.67 11.74 -19.37
C ARG A 303 -3.50 11.36 -20.83
N LYS A 304 -2.26 11.13 -21.28
CA LYS A 304 -1.94 10.82 -22.68
C LYS A 304 -2.63 9.55 -23.17
N TYR A 305 -2.79 8.55 -22.32
CA TYR A 305 -3.39 7.24 -22.68
C TYR A 305 -4.81 7.00 -22.13
N GLY A 306 -5.46 8.02 -21.59
CA GLY A 306 -6.85 7.92 -21.12
C GLY A 306 -7.05 7.18 -19.79
N LEU A 307 -5.98 6.97 -19.02
CA LEU A 307 -5.99 6.27 -17.73
C LEU A 307 -6.34 7.22 -16.59
N ARG A 308 -7.05 6.70 -15.59
CA ARG A 308 -7.33 7.41 -14.33
C ARG A 308 -6.39 6.94 -13.21
N ILE A 309 -6.23 7.75 -12.17
CA ILE A 309 -5.29 7.55 -11.07
C ILE A 309 -6.04 7.48 -9.74
N ASN A 310 -5.77 6.42 -8.97
CA ASN A 310 -5.89 6.41 -7.52
C ASN A 310 -4.53 6.82 -6.93
N LEU A 311 -4.40 8.06 -6.47
CA LEU A 311 -3.17 8.52 -5.81
C LEU A 311 -3.14 7.94 -4.39
N ASP A 312 -2.01 7.45 -3.93
CA ASP A 312 -1.98 6.63 -2.71
C ASP A 312 -0.86 7.06 -1.77
N LEU A 313 -1.20 7.56 -0.58
CA LEU A 313 -0.22 7.96 0.42
C LEU A 313 0.32 6.71 1.15
N HIS A 314 1.36 6.11 0.55
CA HIS A 314 1.80 4.75 0.85
C HIS A 314 2.66 4.65 2.13
N ALA A 315 3.45 5.70 2.40
CA ALA A 315 4.34 5.81 3.55
C ALA A 315 4.18 7.18 4.22
N VAL A 316 4.08 7.19 5.56
CA VAL A 316 3.86 8.40 6.37
C VAL A 316 4.83 8.50 7.57
N PRO A 317 5.05 9.70 8.14
CA PRO A 317 5.97 9.89 9.27
C PRO A 317 5.63 8.98 10.45
N GLY A 318 6.65 8.31 10.99
CA GLY A 318 6.51 7.36 12.10
C GLY A 318 5.98 5.97 11.72
N SER A 319 5.53 5.78 10.47
CA SER A 319 4.80 4.62 9.95
C SER A 319 3.45 4.33 10.61
N GLN A 320 2.54 3.87 9.76
CA GLN A 320 1.20 3.37 10.08
C GLN A 320 1.13 1.85 10.26
N ASN A 321 2.21 1.10 9.96
CA ASN A 321 2.19 -0.37 9.97
C ASN A 321 3.50 -1.10 10.38
N SER A 322 4.61 -0.38 10.54
CA SER A 322 5.94 -0.93 10.84
C SER A 322 6.54 -1.88 9.79
N TRP A 323 5.95 -1.98 8.59
CA TRP A 323 6.43 -2.83 7.49
C TRP A 323 7.31 -2.03 6.51
N ASN A 324 8.21 -2.70 5.79
CA ASN A 324 9.23 -2.06 4.95
C ASN A 324 8.69 -1.04 3.93
N HIS A 325 7.55 -1.32 3.28
CA HIS A 325 6.90 -0.41 2.33
C HIS A 325 6.32 0.88 2.95
N SER A 326 6.25 1.01 4.27
CA SER A 326 5.96 2.29 4.94
C SER A 326 7.22 3.18 5.13
N GLY A 327 8.31 2.84 4.46
CA GLY A 327 9.60 3.53 4.48
C GLY A 327 10.58 3.02 5.55
N ARG A 328 10.08 2.52 6.69
CA ARG A 328 10.93 2.05 7.81
C ARG A 328 10.34 0.83 8.53
N LEU A 329 11.11 -0.27 8.52
CA LEU A 329 10.77 -1.58 9.08
C LEU A 329 11.08 -1.65 10.60
N ASN A 330 10.26 -2.40 11.34
CA ASN A 330 10.48 -2.79 12.75
C ASN A 330 10.83 -1.60 13.68
N LYS A 331 9.95 -0.58 13.67
CA LYS A 331 9.94 0.56 14.60
C LYS A 331 8.59 0.77 15.31
N GLY A 332 7.62 -0.11 15.09
CA GLY A 332 6.23 0.10 15.49
C GLY A 332 5.51 1.09 14.57
N ALA A 333 4.18 1.11 14.63
CA ALA A 333 3.40 2.18 14.03
C ALA A 333 3.42 3.37 14.99
N ASN A 334 4.25 4.38 14.71
CA ASN A 334 4.38 5.60 15.54
C ASN A 334 3.46 6.72 15.04
N MET A 335 2.66 6.47 13.99
CA MET A 335 1.51 7.29 13.63
C MET A 335 0.30 6.83 14.48
N LEU A 336 -0.38 7.78 15.16
CA LEU A 336 -1.52 7.54 16.07
C LEU A 336 -1.28 6.59 17.27
N ASN A 337 -0.04 6.21 17.56
CA ASN A 337 0.34 5.36 18.69
C ASN A 337 1.73 5.77 19.22
N GLY A 338 1.95 5.59 20.53
CA GLY A 338 3.17 6.04 21.21
C GLY A 338 3.25 7.57 21.41
N PRO A 339 4.32 8.07 22.05
CA PRO A 339 4.42 9.46 22.50
C PRO A 339 4.46 10.50 21.36
N MET A 340 4.87 10.10 20.15
CA MET A 340 4.86 10.95 18.95
C MET A 340 3.61 10.75 18.06
N GLY A 341 2.70 9.84 18.45
CA GLY A 341 1.52 9.45 17.67
C GLY A 341 0.68 10.61 17.13
N LEU A 342 0.43 11.61 17.97
CA LEU A 342 -0.34 12.81 17.61
C LEU A 342 0.44 13.72 16.64
N ALA A 343 1.72 13.98 16.89
CA ALA A 343 2.54 14.88 16.08
C ALA A 343 2.80 14.30 14.67
N ASN A 344 3.01 12.99 14.59
CA ASN A 344 3.11 12.26 13.32
C ASN A 344 1.79 12.29 12.52
N ALA A 345 0.66 12.06 13.19
CA ALA A 345 -0.65 12.12 12.54
C ALA A 345 -1.00 13.55 12.07
N GLN A 346 -0.65 14.59 12.85
CA GLN A 346 -0.79 16.00 12.45
C GLN A 346 0.00 16.33 11.18
N ARG A 347 1.26 15.89 11.09
CA ARG A 347 2.10 16.03 9.87
C ARG A 347 1.50 15.26 8.67
N THR A 348 0.86 14.11 8.92
CA THR A 348 0.19 13.32 7.87
C THR A 348 -1.08 14.00 7.35
N LEU A 349 -1.90 14.60 8.21
CA LEU A 349 -3.10 15.34 7.79
C LEU A 349 -2.76 16.59 6.96
N ASP A 350 -1.65 17.26 7.25
CA ASP A 350 -1.15 18.33 6.38
C ASP A 350 -0.76 17.82 5.00
N TYR A 351 -0.09 16.67 4.91
CA TYR A 351 0.22 16.06 3.61
C TYR A 351 -1.04 15.67 2.84
N ILE A 352 -2.08 15.17 3.53
CA ILE A 352 -3.40 14.91 2.94
C ILE A 352 -4.03 16.22 2.41
N ARG A 353 -3.94 17.32 3.16
CA ARG A 353 -4.37 18.66 2.73
C ARG A 353 -3.62 19.14 1.48
N ILE A 354 -2.29 19.13 1.51
CA ILE A 354 -1.41 19.57 0.41
C ILE A 354 -1.67 18.77 -0.87
N LEU A 355 -1.87 17.45 -0.76
CA LEU A 355 -2.20 16.60 -1.90
C LEU A 355 -3.61 16.88 -2.42
N ALA A 356 -4.62 17.04 -1.56
CA ALA A 356 -5.97 17.41 -1.97
C ALA A 356 -6.02 18.75 -2.69
N GLU A 357 -5.29 19.74 -2.18
CA GLU A 357 -5.13 21.09 -2.74
C GLU A 357 -4.48 21.04 -4.12
N PHE A 358 -3.44 20.22 -4.29
CA PHE A 358 -2.83 20.04 -5.59
C PHE A 358 -3.77 19.35 -6.59
N ILE A 359 -4.34 18.19 -6.24
CA ILE A 359 -5.07 17.35 -7.20
C ILE A 359 -6.44 17.91 -7.60
N HIS A 360 -7.04 18.79 -6.78
CA HIS A 360 -8.34 19.39 -7.09
C HIS A 360 -8.28 20.55 -8.11
N GLN A 361 -7.09 21.08 -8.40
CA GLN A 361 -6.93 22.08 -9.46
C GLN A 361 -7.46 21.53 -10.82
N PRO A 362 -8.05 22.38 -11.68
CA PRO A 362 -8.64 21.96 -12.97
C PRO A 362 -7.70 21.13 -13.87
N GLN A 363 -6.40 21.39 -13.79
CA GLN A 363 -5.31 20.69 -14.47
C GLN A 363 -5.24 19.19 -14.13
N TYR A 364 -5.68 18.78 -12.93
CA TYR A 364 -5.35 17.47 -12.35
C TYR A 364 -6.56 16.61 -12.00
N ARG A 365 -7.66 17.23 -11.55
CA ARG A 365 -8.84 16.55 -10.98
C ARG A 365 -9.56 15.54 -11.88
N ASN A 366 -9.46 15.68 -13.19
CA ASN A 366 -10.07 14.76 -14.17
C ASN A 366 -9.27 13.46 -14.37
N VAL A 367 -8.02 13.41 -13.91
CA VAL A 367 -7.12 12.24 -14.02
C VAL A 367 -6.85 11.63 -12.66
N VAL A 368 -6.59 12.44 -11.62
CA VAL A 368 -6.56 11.95 -10.24
C VAL A 368 -7.98 11.94 -9.68
N THR A 369 -8.73 10.91 -10.03
CA THR A 369 -10.16 10.76 -9.68
C THR A 369 -10.38 10.08 -8.33
N MET A 370 -9.35 9.45 -7.77
CA MET A 370 -9.38 8.79 -6.45
C MET A 370 -8.09 9.11 -5.68
N PHE A 371 -8.20 9.21 -4.35
CA PHE A 371 -7.10 9.48 -3.44
C PHE A 371 -7.23 8.59 -2.19
N CYS A 372 -6.34 7.60 -2.05
CA CYS A 372 -6.14 6.86 -0.82
C CYS A 372 -5.29 7.66 0.16
N VAL A 373 -5.93 8.08 1.26
CA VAL A 373 -5.33 9.02 2.23
C VAL A 373 -4.35 8.35 3.19
N LEU A 374 -4.41 7.03 3.34
CA LEU A 374 -3.49 6.24 4.17
C LEU A 374 -3.52 4.75 3.78
N ASN A 375 -2.41 4.26 3.23
CA ASN A 375 -2.22 2.86 2.85
C ASN A 375 -2.00 1.93 4.07
N GLU A 376 -2.58 0.72 4.07
CA GLU A 376 -2.34 -0.35 5.06
C GLU A 376 -2.16 0.07 6.55
N PRO A 377 -2.91 1.04 7.14
CA PRO A 377 -2.82 1.34 8.57
C PRO A 377 -3.22 0.12 9.41
N ARG A 378 -2.39 -0.27 10.38
CA ARG A 378 -2.68 -1.45 11.19
C ARG A 378 -3.53 -1.12 12.40
N GLU A 379 -4.84 -1.37 12.32
CA GLU A 379 -5.76 -1.20 13.44
C GLU A 379 -5.26 -1.88 14.73
N PRO A 380 -4.74 -3.14 14.74
CA PRO A 380 -4.30 -3.76 15.99
C PRO A 380 -3.13 -3.02 16.69
N LEU A 381 -2.37 -2.20 15.93
CA LEU A 381 -1.33 -1.33 16.49
C LEU A 381 -1.89 0.05 16.86
N ILE A 382 -2.73 0.66 16.03
CA ILE A 382 -3.23 2.04 16.18
C ILE A 382 -4.43 2.15 17.14
N GLY A 383 -5.40 1.24 17.00
CA GLY A 383 -6.71 1.22 17.65
C GLY A 383 -7.84 1.73 16.74
N ALA A 384 -8.98 1.02 16.76
CA ALA A 384 -10.15 1.32 15.93
C ALA A 384 -10.67 2.75 16.07
N GLU A 385 -10.84 3.25 17.30
CA GLU A 385 -11.34 4.62 17.57
C GLU A 385 -10.39 5.69 17.02
N GLN A 386 -9.07 5.44 17.13
CA GLN A 386 -8.01 6.33 16.65
C GLN A 386 -8.01 6.39 15.11
N LEU A 387 -8.12 5.23 14.46
CA LEU A 387 -8.17 5.11 13.00
C LEU A 387 -9.46 5.72 12.42
N GLU A 388 -10.63 5.45 13.01
CA GLU A 388 -11.91 6.05 12.59
C GLU A 388 -11.89 7.58 12.74
N SER A 389 -11.38 8.09 13.87
CA SER A 389 -11.26 9.54 14.11
C SER A 389 -10.32 10.21 13.10
N PHE A 390 -9.21 9.55 12.74
CA PHE A 390 -8.30 10.05 11.71
C PHE A 390 -8.91 9.99 10.30
N SER A 391 -9.57 8.89 9.93
CA SER A 391 -10.22 8.76 8.62
C SER A 391 -11.36 9.77 8.43
N ALA A 392 -12.10 10.09 9.50
CA ALA A 392 -13.13 11.12 9.48
C ALA A 392 -12.53 12.54 9.35
N GLU A 393 -11.42 12.82 10.04
CA GLU A 393 -10.70 14.10 9.92
C GLU A 393 -10.04 14.27 8.55
N ALA A 394 -9.42 13.22 8.00
CA ALA A 394 -8.88 13.21 6.64
C ALA A 394 -10.00 13.45 5.61
N TYR A 395 -11.16 12.80 5.78
CA TYR A 395 -12.34 13.07 4.95
C TYR A 395 -12.80 14.53 5.05
N ARG A 396 -12.87 15.10 6.27
CA ARG A 396 -13.23 16.51 6.50
C ARG A 396 -12.29 17.45 5.75
N ILE A 397 -10.98 17.27 5.91
CA ILE A 397 -9.94 18.08 5.27
C ILE A 397 -10.06 18.02 3.74
N VAL A 398 -10.18 16.83 3.16
CA VAL A 398 -10.33 16.70 1.69
C VAL A 398 -11.63 17.35 1.20
N ARG A 399 -12.73 17.32 1.98
CA ARG A 399 -14.00 17.97 1.59
C ARG A 399 -14.01 19.49 1.80
N GLU A 400 -13.26 20.03 2.76
CA GLU A 400 -13.05 21.48 2.91
C GLU A 400 -12.23 22.09 1.77
N VAL A 401 -11.39 21.29 1.11
CA VAL A 401 -10.67 21.67 -0.12
C VAL A 401 -11.53 21.44 -1.37
N THR A 402 -12.15 20.27 -1.49
CA THR A 402 -12.67 19.77 -2.79
C THR A 402 -14.19 19.82 -2.97
N GLY A 403 -14.94 20.10 -1.90
CA GLY A 403 -16.39 19.98 -1.88
C GLY A 403 -16.90 18.55 -2.17
N ASN A 404 -18.21 18.41 -2.39
CA ASN A 404 -18.84 17.12 -2.72
C ASN A 404 -18.85 16.88 -4.25
N GLU A 405 -19.49 17.78 -5.01
CA GLU A 405 -19.84 17.57 -6.43
C GLU A 405 -18.66 17.53 -7.41
N ASP A 406 -17.60 18.29 -7.16
CA ASP A 406 -16.34 18.23 -7.91
C ASP A 406 -15.24 17.48 -7.12
N GLY A 407 -15.62 16.84 -6.02
CA GLY A 407 -14.70 16.20 -5.08
C GLY A 407 -14.10 14.89 -5.59
N VAL A 408 -12.85 14.63 -5.22
CA VAL A 408 -12.14 13.35 -5.46
C VAL A 408 -12.81 12.21 -4.68
N TRP A 409 -12.74 10.97 -5.19
CA TRP A 409 -13.10 9.79 -4.39
C TRP A 409 -12.07 9.54 -3.30
N ILE A 410 -12.49 9.58 -2.04
CA ILE A 410 -11.61 9.37 -0.89
C ILE A 410 -11.59 7.87 -0.60
N SER A 411 -10.43 7.23 -0.79
CA SER A 411 -10.23 5.81 -0.48
C SER A 411 -9.72 5.67 0.95
N ILE A 412 -10.42 4.87 1.75
CA ILE A 412 -10.10 4.57 3.15
C ILE A 412 -9.74 3.09 3.24
N HIS A 413 -8.48 2.78 3.53
CA HIS A 413 -8.06 1.39 3.75
C HIS A 413 -8.71 0.83 5.03
N GLU A 414 -9.31 -0.36 4.93
CA GLU A 414 -10.11 -0.96 6.02
C GLU A 414 -9.32 -1.31 7.29
N GLY A 415 -8.00 -1.43 7.18
CA GLY A 415 -7.08 -1.46 8.31
C GLY A 415 -6.87 -2.82 8.98
N PHE A 416 -7.14 -3.91 8.24
CA PHE A 416 -7.12 -5.30 8.69
C PHE A 416 -8.18 -5.66 9.74
N ARG A 417 -9.34 -5.01 9.61
CA ARG A 417 -10.54 -5.21 10.42
C ARG A 417 -11.42 -6.31 9.82
N ASN A 418 -12.56 -6.60 10.44
CA ASN A 418 -13.48 -7.63 9.94
C ASN A 418 -14.39 -7.06 8.87
N TRP A 419 -14.84 -7.94 7.98
CA TRP A 419 -15.89 -7.67 7.02
C TRP A 419 -17.15 -7.10 7.67
N GLY A 420 -17.43 -5.83 7.40
CA GLY A 420 -18.59 -5.11 7.92
C GLY A 420 -18.27 -4.10 9.04
N ASP A 421 -17.04 -4.08 9.58
CA ASP A 421 -16.63 -3.14 10.63
C ASP A 421 -16.65 -1.65 10.17
N TRP A 422 -16.78 -1.41 8.84
CA TRP A 422 -16.95 -0.10 8.22
C TRP A 422 -18.32 0.10 7.55
N ASP A 423 -19.26 -0.86 7.62
CA ASP A 423 -20.55 -0.79 6.87
C ASP A 423 -21.36 0.47 7.22
N ASP A 424 -21.28 0.94 8.48
CA ASP A 424 -21.97 2.13 9.00
C ASP A 424 -21.01 3.32 9.25
N PHE A 425 -19.77 3.29 8.74
CA PHE A 425 -18.80 4.37 8.98
C PHE A 425 -19.19 5.67 8.24
N LEU A 426 -19.10 6.79 8.97
CA LEU A 426 -19.27 8.15 8.46
C LEU A 426 -20.52 8.35 7.57
N PRO A 427 -21.75 8.09 8.09
CA PRO A 427 -22.98 8.16 7.30
C PRO A 427 -23.17 9.50 6.59
N ASN A 428 -23.83 9.44 5.43
CA ASN A 428 -24.00 10.53 4.45
C ASN A 428 -22.72 10.99 3.73
N ALA A 429 -21.55 10.38 3.94
CA ALA A 429 -20.34 10.75 3.20
C ALA A 429 -20.53 10.67 1.67
N HIS A 430 -20.07 11.70 0.96
CA HIS A 430 -20.10 11.78 -0.50
C HIS A 430 -18.75 11.34 -1.07
N ARG A 431 -18.77 10.51 -2.12
CA ARG A 431 -17.58 9.98 -2.81
C ARG A 431 -16.51 9.42 -1.85
N VAL A 432 -16.91 8.49 -1.00
CA VAL A 432 -16.00 7.68 -0.18
C VAL A 432 -16.00 6.24 -0.69
N THR A 433 -14.87 5.54 -0.60
CA THR A 433 -14.75 4.12 -0.94
C THR A 433 -13.93 3.38 0.12
N ILE A 434 -14.30 2.12 0.37
CA ILE A 434 -13.48 1.20 1.18
C ILE A 434 -12.40 0.61 0.27
N ASP A 435 -11.14 0.79 0.67
CA ASP A 435 -9.99 0.08 0.11
C ASP A 435 -9.72 -1.19 0.92
N TYR A 436 -9.57 -2.32 0.22
CA TYR A 436 -9.37 -3.64 0.83
C TYR A 436 -8.22 -4.38 0.14
N HIS A 437 -7.33 -5.02 0.91
CA HIS A 437 -6.11 -5.66 0.39
C HIS A 437 -6.15 -7.20 0.54
N PRO A 438 -6.93 -7.92 -0.28
CA PRO A 438 -7.06 -9.37 -0.23
C PRO A 438 -5.81 -10.12 -0.74
N TYR A 439 -5.09 -10.76 0.18
CA TYR A 439 -3.99 -11.67 -0.14
C TYR A 439 -4.26 -13.11 0.33
N ILE A 440 -4.07 -14.08 -0.56
CA ILE A 440 -4.09 -15.53 -0.23
C ILE A 440 -2.70 -16.03 0.16
N ALA A 441 -1.63 -15.41 -0.37
CA ALA A 441 -0.23 -15.74 -0.12
C ALA A 441 0.14 -15.82 1.37
N PHE A 442 -0.45 -14.95 2.18
CA PHE A 442 -0.11 -14.75 3.59
C PHE A 442 -1.02 -15.52 4.56
N GLY A 443 -1.90 -16.39 4.06
CA GLY A 443 -2.74 -17.27 4.87
C GLY A 443 -2.12 -18.64 5.13
N ASP A 444 -2.97 -19.68 5.20
CA ASP A 444 -2.54 -21.08 5.40
C ASP A 444 -1.56 -21.53 4.29
N GLN A 445 -0.31 -21.82 4.66
CA GLN A 445 0.69 -22.35 3.73
C GLN A 445 0.39 -23.81 3.40
N ILE A 446 -0.13 -24.06 2.19
CA ILE A 446 -0.57 -25.38 1.72
C ILE A 446 0.08 -25.72 0.37
N ASP A 447 0.57 -26.96 0.22
CA ASP A 447 1.01 -27.44 -1.09
C ASP A 447 -0.20 -27.83 -1.94
N LYS A 448 -0.70 -26.84 -2.68
CA LYS A 448 -1.75 -26.97 -3.70
C LYS A 448 -1.45 -26.08 -4.89
N ASP A 449 -1.78 -26.53 -6.09
CA ASP A 449 -1.63 -25.76 -7.32
C ASP A 449 -2.70 -24.65 -7.44
N TRP A 450 -2.45 -23.63 -8.26
CA TRP A 450 -3.44 -22.67 -8.71
C TRP A 450 -4.67 -23.37 -9.31
N SER A 451 -4.46 -24.44 -10.09
CA SER A 451 -5.54 -25.25 -10.69
C SER A 451 -6.46 -25.91 -9.65
N GLU A 452 -5.95 -26.25 -8.46
CA GLU A 452 -6.76 -26.73 -7.33
C GLU A 452 -7.47 -25.61 -6.55
N ARG A 453 -7.06 -24.35 -6.76
CA ARG A 453 -7.45 -23.19 -5.96
C ARG A 453 -8.27 -22.16 -6.75
N ILE A 454 -8.59 -22.43 -8.02
CA ILE A 454 -9.34 -21.55 -8.94
C ILE A 454 -10.58 -20.90 -8.30
N LYS A 455 -11.36 -21.62 -7.48
CA LYS A 455 -12.57 -21.05 -6.84
C LYS A 455 -12.36 -20.43 -5.46
N GLN A 456 -11.13 -20.48 -4.90
CA GLN A 456 -10.83 -19.87 -3.60
C GLN A 456 -11.12 -18.34 -3.56
N PRO A 457 -10.79 -17.54 -4.59
CA PRO A 457 -11.16 -16.12 -4.63
C PRO A 457 -12.67 -15.89 -4.56
N CYS A 458 -13.45 -16.62 -5.37
CA CYS A 458 -14.92 -16.55 -5.36
C CYS A 458 -15.50 -16.92 -3.98
N ASP A 459 -15.05 -18.04 -3.40
CA ASP A 459 -15.52 -18.55 -2.10
C ASP A 459 -15.19 -17.63 -0.92
N MET A 460 -14.15 -16.81 -1.02
CA MET A 460 -13.67 -15.92 0.04
C MET A 460 -14.16 -14.48 -0.08
N TRP A 461 -14.25 -13.95 -1.31
CA TRP A 461 -14.41 -12.50 -1.53
C TRP A 461 -15.71 -12.11 -2.25
N ALA A 462 -16.23 -12.91 -3.18
CA ALA A 462 -17.28 -12.43 -4.11
C ALA A 462 -18.58 -11.97 -3.42
N GLN A 463 -19.11 -12.76 -2.48
CA GLN A 463 -20.26 -12.32 -1.67
C GLN A 463 -19.92 -11.12 -0.79
N ASN A 464 -18.73 -11.11 -0.20
CA ASN A 464 -18.29 -10.07 0.72
C ASN A 464 -18.16 -8.70 0.03
N VAL A 465 -17.58 -8.67 -1.18
CA VAL A 465 -17.49 -7.45 -1.99
C VAL A 465 -18.87 -6.98 -2.42
N LYS A 466 -19.74 -7.90 -2.89
CA LYS A 466 -21.12 -7.57 -3.27
C LYS A 466 -21.95 -7.00 -2.10
N ASP A 467 -21.80 -7.53 -0.90
CA ASP A 467 -22.48 -7.03 0.30
C ASP A 467 -22.08 -5.57 0.60
N ARG A 468 -20.77 -5.25 0.54
CA ARG A 468 -20.26 -3.88 0.75
C ARG A 468 -20.68 -2.92 -0.37
N LEU A 469 -20.60 -3.35 -1.63
CA LEU A 469 -21.10 -2.58 -2.79
C LEU A 469 -22.62 -2.27 -2.70
N THR A 470 -23.38 -3.08 -1.95
CA THR A 470 -24.82 -2.89 -1.74
C THR A 470 -25.13 -2.03 -0.51
N LYS A 471 -24.29 -2.08 0.54
CA LYS A 471 -24.52 -1.37 1.82
C LYS A 471 -23.84 -0.01 1.91
N PHE A 472 -22.53 0.02 1.71
CA PHE A 472 -21.67 1.17 1.99
C PHE A 472 -21.62 2.15 0.81
N GLY A 473 -21.56 1.62 -0.41
CA GLY A 473 -21.34 2.40 -1.63
C GLY A 473 -20.18 1.83 -2.43
N LEU A 474 -19.22 2.66 -2.84
CA LEU A 474 -18.07 2.16 -3.58
C LEU A 474 -17.15 1.33 -2.67
N MET A 475 -16.62 0.26 -3.25
CA MET A 475 -15.55 -0.54 -2.68
C MET A 475 -14.60 -0.93 -3.81
N ASN A 476 -13.30 -0.96 -3.52
CA ASN A 476 -12.26 -1.47 -4.40
C ASN A 476 -11.27 -2.37 -3.65
N ALA A 477 -10.73 -3.35 -4.37
CA ALA A 477 -9.53 -4.06 -3.94
C ALA A 477 -8.30 -3.28 -4.42
N GLY A 478 -7.75 -2.39 -3.58
CA GLY A 478 -6.55 -1.60 -3.87
C GLY A 478 -5.31 -2.45 -4.10
N GLU A 479 -5.28 -3.67 -3.57
CA GLU A 479 -4.22 -4.63 -3.80
C GLU A 479 -4.71 -6.07 -3.80
N PHE A 480 -4.30 -6.85 -4.80
CA PHE A 480 -4.37 -8.32 -4.79
C PHE A 480 -3.31 -8.87 -5.75
N SER A 481 -2.93 -10.14 -5.61
CA SER A 481 -1.99 -10.80 -6.53
C SER A 481 -2.38 -12.24 -6.83
N ASN A 482 -1.66 -12.91 -7.73
CA ASN A 482 -1.80 -14.34 -7.94
C ASN A 482 -1.04 -15.17 -6.87
N GLY A 483 -0.51 -14.56 -5.82
CA GLY A 483 0.21 -15.25 -4.75
C GLY A 483 -0.71 -16.20 -3.96
N ILE A 484 -0.43 -17.51 -4.04
CA ILE A 484 -1.17 -18.55 -3.31
C ILE A 484 -0.42 -19.11 -2.07
N ASN A 485 0.86 -18.79 -1.97
CA ASN A 485 1.77 -19.01 -0.84
C ASN A 485 2.79 -17.87 -0.82
N ASP A 486 3.70 -17.86 0.14
CA ASP A 486 4.71 -16.81 0.31
C ASP A 486 6.05 -17.08 -0.41
N CYS A 487 6.08 -18.01 -1.36
CA CYS A 487 7.26 -18.32 -2.18
C CYS A 487 7.63 -17.19 -3.14
N SER A 488 8.51 -16.29 -2.70
CA SER A 488 9.03 -15.16 -3.50
C SER A 488 10.24 -14.51 -2.81
N LEU A 489 11.26 -14.12 -3.57
CA LEU A 489 12.43 -13.40 -3.04
C LEU A 489 12.00 -12.12 -2.30
N TYR A 490 12.41 -11.99 -1.04
CA TYR A 490 12.17 -10.83 -0.15
C TYR A 490 10.70 -10.42 0.06
N LEU A 491 9.71 -11.23 -0.34
CA LEU A 491 8.28 -10.90 -0.18
C LEU A 491 7.88 -10.64 1.28
N ASN A 492 8.51 -11.37 2.21
CA ASN A 492 8.30 -11.21 3.64
C ASN A 492 9.24 -10.17 4.28
N GLY A 493 10.16 -9.57 3.52
CA GLY A 493 11.29 -8.79 4.01
C GLY A 493 12.65 -9.44 3.71
N VAL A 494 13.72 -8.63 3.68
CA VAL A 494 15.07 -9.05 3.22
C VAL A 494 15.72 -10.13 4.09
N GLU A 495 15.48 -10.09 5.41
CA GLU A 495 16.05 -11.03 6.38
C GLU A 495 15.05 -12.06 6.91
N GLU A 496 13.77 -12.00 6.50
CA GLU A 496 12.73 -12.82 7.14
C GLU A 496 12.65 -14.27 6.62
N GLY A 497 13.04 -14.55 5.37
CA GLY A 497 12.86 -15.87 4.76
C GLY A 497 11.41 -16.19 4.41
N VAL A 498 11.09 -17.46 4.16
CA VAL A 498 9.80 -17.93 3.63
C VAL A 498 9.16 -19.00 4.52
N GLN A 499 7.85 -18.90 4.78
CA GLN A 499 7.10 -19.85 5.61
C GLN A 499 6.91 -21.19 4.89
N TYR A 500 6.53 -21.17 3.61
CA TYR A 500 6.25 -22.37 2.84
C TYR A 500 7.43 -23.37 2.75
N ASP A 501 8.68 -22.90 2.65
CA ASP A 501 9.87 -23.77 2.64
C ASP A 501 10.51 -23.98 4.02
N GLY A 502 9.97 -23.35 5.06
CA GLY A 502 10.46 -23.44 6.44
C GLY A 502 11.73 -22.62 6.73
N THR A 503 12.12 -21.70 5.85
CA THR A 503 13.23 -20.76 6.10
C THR A 503 12.85 -19.55 6.96
N TYR A 504 11.56 -19.35 7.24
CA TYR A 504 11.07 -18.19 8.01
C TYR A 504 11.76 -18.05 9.38
N VAL A 505 12.59 -17.03 9.50
CA VAL A 505 13.39 -16.71 10.70
C VAL A 505 12.54 -16.14 11.85
N PRO A 506 11.53 -15.26 11.62
CA PRO A 506 10.79 -14.60 12.69
C PRO A 506 10.05 -15.59 13.61
N ASN A 507 9.34 -16.58 13.06
CA ASN A 507 8.84 -17.72 13.83
C ASN A 507 9.02 -19.03 13.06
N LYS A 508 9.60 -20.04 13.72
CA LYS A 508 9.87 -21.34 13.10
C LYS A 508 8.56 -22.07 12.78
N VAL A 509 8.24 -22.16 11.50
CA VAL A 509 7.13 -22.97 10.97
C VAL A 509 7.66 -24.27 10.33
N PRO A 510 6.87 -25.37 10.33
CA PRO A 510 7.26 -26.58 9.62
C PRO A 510 7.32 -26.34 8.11
N ARG A 511 8.38 -26.81 7.45
CA ARG A 511 8.52 -26.80 5.99
C ARG A 511 7.36 -27.54 5.32
N VAL A 512 6.69 -26.88 4.37
CA VAL A 512 5.59 -27.43 3.57
C VAL A 512 6.09 -28.01 2.25
N GLY A 513 7.00 -27.32 1.55
CA GLY A 513 7.53 -27.79 0.27
C GLY A 513 8.83 -27.09 -0.17
N SER A 514 9.04 -26.96 -1.48
CA SER A 514 10.13 -26.15 -2.05
C SER A 514 9.55 -25.06 -2.95
N CYS A 515 10.15 -23.87 -2.92
CA CYS A 515 9.64 -22.71 -3.64
C CYS A 515 9.98 -22.68 -5.13
N ASP A 516 10.92 -23.51 -5.58
CA ASP A 516 11.40 -23.56 -6.97
C ASP A 516 10.24 -23.66 -7.98
N LYS A 517 9.26 -24.53 -7.71
CA LYS A 517 8.09 -24.72 -8.60
C LYS A 517 7.17 -23.49 -8.69
N TYR A 518 7.32 -22.49 -7.84
CA TYR A 518 6.54 -21.24 -7.83
C TYR A 518 7.34 -20.03 -8.35
N THR A 519 8.68 -20.08 -8.39
CA THR A 519 9.54 -19.01 -8.94
C THR A 519 10.20 -19.37 -10.27
N ASP A 520 10.20 -20.64 -10.68
CA ASP A 520 10.73 -21.09 -11.98
C ASP A 520 9.76 -20.90 -13.15
N TRP A 521 9.29 -19.66 -13.30
CA TRP A 521 8.35 -19.26 -14.35
C TRP A 521 8.80 -19.52 -15.79
N PRO A 522 10.11 -19.54 -16.17
CA PRO A 522 10.51 -19.90 -17.53
C PRO A 522 10.14 -21.33 -17.92
N ASN A 523 9.96 -22.22 -16.93
CA ASN A 523 9.59 -23.63 -17.12
C ASN A 523 8.14 -23.94 -16.69
N PHE A 524 7.28 -22.92 -16.47
CA PHE A 524 5.86 -23.15 -16.20
C PHE A 524 5.18 -23.82 -17.40
N THR A 525 4.54 -24.96 -17.16
CA THR A 525 3.73 -25.67 -18.15
C THR A 525 2.48 -24.88 -18.52
N GLU A 526 1.97 -25.08 -19.74
CA GLU A 526 0.72 -24.43 -20.19
C GLU A 526 -0.47 -24.74 -19.26
N GLU A 527 -0.50 -25.94 -18.63
CA GLU A 527 -1.49 -26.29 -17.61
C GLU A 527 -1.38 -25.40 -16.35
N ARG A 528 -0.16 -25.13 -15.87
CA ARG A 528 0.07 -24.23 -14.73
C ARG A 528 -0.21 -22.77 -15.11
N LYS A 529 0.14 -22.34 -16.33
CA LYS A 529 -0.22 -21.00 -16.85
C LYS A 529 -1.73 -20.79 -16.91
N GLU A 530 -2.47 -21.76 -17.43
CA GLU A 530 -3.93 -21.72 -17.46
C GLU A 530 -4.52 -21.78 -16.04
N GLY A 531 -3.96 -22.60 -15.13
CA GLY A 531 -4.34 -22.61 -13.71
C GLY A 531 -4.19 -21.24 -13.04
N ILE A 532 -3.07 -20.55 -13.28
CA ILE A 532 -2.83 -19.17 -12.82
C ILE A 532 -3.82 -18.19 -13.48
N LYS A 533 -4.05 -18.28 -14.79
CA LYS A 533 -5.01 -17.43 -15.51
C LYS A 533 -6.43 -17.58 -14.95
N GLN A 534 -6.88 -18.81 -14.72
CA GLN A 534 -8.19 -19.13 -14.14
C GLN A 534 -8.31 -18.58 -12.71
N PHE A 535 -7.24 -18.64 -11.91
CA PHE A 535 -7.18 -17.99 -10.58
C PHE A 535 -7.20 -16.46 -10.65
N ALA A 536 -6.52 -15.87 -11.64
CA ALA A 536 -6.51 -14.42 -11.88
C ALA A 536 -7.91 -13.92 -12.27
N MET A 537 -8.59 -14.61 -13.20
CA MET A 537 -9.97 -14.30 -13.60
C MET A 537 -10.96 -14.46 -12.44
N ALA A 538 -10.82 -15.51 -11.61
CA ALA A 538 -11.60 -15.68 -10.39
C ALA A 538 -11.41 -14.51 -9.40
N SER A 539 -10.18 -14.02 -9.28
CA SER A 539 -9.87 -12.89 -8.40
C SER A 539 -10.44 -11.58 -8.94
N MET A 540 -10.27 -11.29 -10.24
CA MET A 540 -10.80 -10.08 -10.87
C MET A 540 -12.33 -9.97 -10.75
N ASP A 541 -13.08 -11.06 -10.95
CA ASP A 541 -14.54 -11.03 -10.83
C ASP A 541 -15.03 -11.02 -9.38
N ALA A 542 -14.36 -11.77 -8.48
CA ALA A 542 -14.68 -11.76 -7.05
C ALA A 542 -14.42 -10.41 -6.37
N LEU A 543 -13.50 -9.60 -6.92
CA LEU A 543 -13.14 -8.29 -6.41
C LEU A 543 -13.85 -7.13 -7.12
N HIS A 544 -14.42 -7.36 -8.31
CA HIS A 544 -15.26 -6.45 -9.11
C HIS A 544 -14.61 -5.13 -9.56
N ASN A 545 -14.11 -4.34 -8.62
CA ASN A 545 -13.25 -3.17 -8.80
C ASN A 545 -11.88 -3.50 -8.21
N TYR A 546 -10.82 -3.52 -9.02
CA TYR A 546 -9.52 -4.06 -8.58
C TYR A 546 -8.32 -3.27 -9.08
N PHE A 547 -7.23 -3.34 -8.30
CA PHE A 547 -5.89 -2.91 -8.67
C PHE A 547 -4.92 -4.05 -8.35
N PHE A 548 -4.35 -4.71 -9.37
CA PHE A 548 -3.41 -5.81 -9.15
C PHE A 548 -2.06 -5.29 -8.63
N TRP A 549 -1.52 -5.91 -7.58
CA TRP A 549 -0.20 -5.62 -7.02
C TRP A 549 0.84 -6.60 -7.59
N THR A 550 1.73 -6.19 -8.48
CA THR A 550 1.96 -4.87 -9.10
C THR A 550 2.04 -5.00 -10.64
N TRP A 551 2.07 -3.88 -11.37
CA TRP A 551 2.24 -3.89 -12.83
C TRP A 551 3.49 -4.66 -13.27
N LYS A 552 4.64 -4.34 -12.67
CA LYS A 552 5.95 -4.84 -13.09
C LYS A 552 6.88 -4.99 -11.90
N ILE A 553 7.75 -5.99 -11.97
CA ILE A 553 8.80 -6.27 -10.98
C ILE A 553 10.15 -6.36 -11.71
N GLY A 554 11.20 -5.86 -11.07
CA GLY A 554 12.57 -5.91 -11.58
C GLY A 554 13.22 -7.28 -11.41
N ASN A 555 14.21 -7.58 -12.24
CA ASN A 555 15.02 -8.78 -12.08
C ASN A 555 15.88 -8.70 -10.80
N SER A 556 16.11 -9.85 -10.17
CA SER A 556 17.26 -10.03 -9.27
C SER A 556 18.55 -9.82 -10.06
N SER A 557 19.49 -9.06 -9.49
CA SER A 557 20.87 -8.92 -9.96
C SER A 557 21.69 -10.21 -9.77
N VAL A 558 21.24 -11.12 -8.90
CA VAL A 558 21.90 -12.40 -8.61
C VAL A 558 21.46 -13.49 -9.60
N SER A 559 20.17 -13.59 -9.90
CA SER A 559 19.64 -14.63 -10.80
C SER A 559 19.35 -14.17 -12.23
N GLY A 560 19.27 -12.87 -12.48
CA GLY A 560 18.96 -12.28 -13.78
C GLY A 560 17.48 -12.38 -14.21
N LYS A 561 16.58 -12.87 -13.35
CA LYS A 561 15.14 -12.97 -13.61
C LYS A 561 14.28 -12.35 -12.49
N VAL A 562 12.99 -12.15 -12.76
CA VAL A 562 11.99 -11.90 -11.71
C VAL A 562 11.82 -13.15 -10.85
N GLU A 563 12.05 -13.02 -9.53
CA GLU A 563 11.92 -14.12 -8.56
C GLU A 563 10.56 -14.15 -7.84
N THR A 564 9.63 -13.28 -8.23
CA THR A 564 8.32 -13.11 -7.58
C THR A 564 7.16 -13.13 -8.61
N PRO A 565 7.14 -14.09 -9.57
CA PRO A 565 6.34 -14.00 -10.80
C PRO A 565 4.82 -13.92 -10.61
N ALA A 566 4.29 -14.41 -9.47
CA ALA A 566 2.87 -14.32 -9.12
C ALA A 566 2.41 -12.88 -8.80
N TRP A 567 3.34 -11.93 -8.69
CA TRP A 567 3.14 -10.54 -8.30
C TRP A 567 3.43 -9.53 -9.42
N SER A 568 3.64 -9.99 -10.66
CA SER A 568 3.96 -9.13 -11.81
C SER A 568 2.93 -9.31 -12.93
N TYR A 569 2.02 -8.35 -13.06
CA TYR A 569 0.94 -8.37 -14.07
C TYR A 569 1.52 -8.48 -15.48
N LYS A 570 2.50 -7.63 -15.80
CA LYS A 570 3.12 -7.56 -17.12
C LYS A 570 3.82 -8.87 -17.48
N LEU A 571 4.58 -9.46 -16.55
CA LEU A 571 5.25 -10.74 -16.79
C LEU A 571 4.23 -11.84 -17.12
N GLY A 572 3.09 -11.86 -16.43
CA GLY A 572 2.01 -12.81 -16.70
C GLY A 572 1.25 -12.56 -18.01
N LEU A 573 1.07 -11.30 -18.41
CA LEU A 573 0.51 -10.94 -19.72
C LEU A 573 1.46 -11.33 -20.86
N ASP A 574 2.75 -11.02 -20.72
CA ASP A 574 3.81 -11.32 -21.69
C ASP A 574 3.96 -12.85 -21.90
N ASN A 575 3.83 -13.65 -20.84
CA ASN A 575 4.07 -15.10 -20.85
C ASN A 575 2.79 -15.98 -20.88
N GLY A 576 1.60 -15.37 -20.90
CA GLY A 576 0.33 -16.04 -21.17
C GLY A 576 -0.44 -16.60 -19.96
N TRP A 577 -0.13 -16.18 -18.72
CA TRP A 577 -0.87 -16.57 -17.51
C TRP A 577 -1.79 -15.47 -16.95
N MET A 578 -2.05 -14.41 -17.72
CA MET A 578 -3.10 -13.41 -17.47
C MET A 578 -4.07 -13.37 -18.67
N PRO A 579 -5.34 -12.98 -18.47
CA PRO A 579 -6.25 -12.71 -19.59
C PRO A 579 -5.72 -11.56 -20.45
N LYS A 580 -5.97 -11.62 -21.76
CA LYS A 580 -5.55 -10.56 -22.70
C LYS A 580 -6.59 -9.47 -22.79
N ASP A 581 -7.86 -9.84 -22.69
CA ASP A 581 -8.95 -8.91 -22.43
C ASP A 581 -9.41 -9.13 -20.98
N PRO A 582 -9.25 -8.17 -20.05
CA PRO A 582 -9.61 -8.37 -18.65
C PRO A 582 -11.12 -8.62 -18.44
N ARG A 583 -11.96 -8.38 -19.46
CA ARG A 583 -13.39 -8.75 -19.46
C ARG A 583 -13.63 -10.26 -19.61
N GLU A 584 -12.60 -11.05 -19.98
CA GLU A 584 -12.63 -12.53 -19.90
C GLU A 584 -12.98 -13.03 -18.48
N ALA A 585 -12.76 -12.22 -17.45
CA ALA A 585 -13.12 -12.52 -16.07
C ALA A 585 -14.60 -12.32 -15.74
N ASP A 586 -15.36 -11.50 -16.47
CA ASP A 586 -16.67 -11.04 -16.01
C ASP A 586 -17.69 -12.19 -15.92
N GLY A 587 -18.20 -12.45 -14.71
CA GLY A 587 -19.10 -13.56 -14.41
C GLY A 587 -18.41 -14.90 -14.09
N PHE A 588 -17.07 -14.94 -13.96
CA PHE A 588 -16.32 -16.14 -13.60
C PHE A 588 -16.77 -16.78 -12.27
N CYS A 589 -17.19 -15.96 -11.29
CA CYS A 589 -17.75 -16.45 -10.03
C CYS A 589 -19.25 -16.80 -10.12
N GLY A 590 -19.93 -16.38 -11.19
CA GLY A 590 -21.34 -16.66 -11.49
C GLY A 590 -22.30 -15.56 -11.04
N ASP A 591 -23.45 -15.49 -11.73
CA ASP A 591 -24.45 -14.40 -11.66
C ASP A 591 -24.86 -14.00 -10.24
N ALA A 592 -24.86 -14.93 -9.29
CA ALA A 592 -25.18 -14.68 -7.88
C ALA A 592 -24.33 -13.55 -7.27
N PHE A 593 -23.07 -13.40 -7.68
CA PHE A 593 -22.15 -12.38 -7.20
C PHE A 593 -22.04 -11.16 -8.11
N SER A 594 -22.78 -11.12 -9.23
CA SER A 594 -22.79 -9.96 -10.12
C SER A 594 -23.29 -8.69 -9.41
N PHE A 595 -22.66 -7.57 -9.72
CA PHE A 595 -23.07 -6.21 -9.36
C PHE A 595 -23.02 -5.35 -10.63
N ASN A 596 -24.00 -4.47 -10.81
CA ASN A 596 -24.14 -3.58 -11.96
C ASN A 596 -25.14 -2.45 -11.64
N THR A 597 -24.88 -1.72 -10.55
CA THR A 597 -25.77 -0.68 -10.03
C THR A 597 -24.94 0.61 -9.86
N PRO A 598 -25.36 1.76 -10.42
CA PRO A 598 -24.64 3.01 -10.23
C PRO A 598 -24.55 3.39 -8.74
N ILE A 599 -23.33 3.50 -8.21
CA ILE A 599 -23.11 3.95 -6.83
C ILE A 599 -23.61 5.38 -6.69
N GLN A 600 -24.50 5.60 -5.71
CA GLN A 600 -24.90 6.93 -5.27
C GLN A 600 -24.02 7.37 -4.10
N GLY A 601 -23.58 8.62 -4.07
CA GLY A 601 -22.96 9.19 -2.88
C GLY A 601 -24.01 9.61 -1.84
N GLY A 602 -23.63 9.74 -0.58
CA GLY A 602 -24.46 10.45 0.41
C GLY A 602 -24.55 11.96 0.10
N SER A 603 -25.33 12.71 0.89
CA SER A 603 -25.50 14.16 0.66
C SER A 603 -24.26 15.00 1.00
N GLY A 604 -23.30 14.42 1.74
CA GLY A 604 -22.18 15.11 2.35
C GLY A 604 -22.48 15.72 3.73
N ASP A 605 -23.71 15.64 4.22
CA ASP A 605 -24.14 16.09 5.56
C ASP A 605 -23.66 15.11 6.65
N VAL A 606 -22.34 15.06 6.84
CA VAL A 606 -21.66 14.13 7.73
C VAL A 606 -21.69 14.59 9.19
N ASN A 607 -22.06 13.68 10.08
CA ASN A 607 -21.97 13.90 11.53
C ASN A 607 -20.60 13.44 12.07
N TYR A 608 -19.71 14.39 12.32
CA TYR A 608 -18.37 14.13 12.88
C TYR A 608 -18.35 13.93 14.42
N ALA A 609 -19.47 14.12 15.13
CA ALA A 609 -19.48 14.04 16.60
C ALA A 609 -19.05 12.66 17.19
N PRO A 610 -19.28 11.50 16.53
CA PRO A 610 -18.73 10.21 16.98
C PRO A 610 -17.21 10.07 16.78
N TYR A 611 -16.60 10.93 15.94
CA TYR A 611 -15.23 10.80 15.44
C TYR A 611 -14.39 12.04 15.82
N PRO A 612 -14.17 12.30 17.12
CA PRO A 612 -13.53 13.54 17.56
C PRO A 612 -12.06 13.60 17.13
N TRP A 613 -11.64 14.73 16.55
CA TRP A 613 -10.23 15.02 16.29
C TRP A 613 -9.65 16.05 17.27
N PRO A 614 -8.50 15.77 17.94
CA PRO A 614 -7.83 14.47 18.01
C PRO A 614 -8.65 13.43 18.79
N PRO A 615 -8.43 12.11 18.58
CA PRO A 615 -9.13 11.04 19.28
C PRO A 615 -8.98 11.17 20.79
N THR A 616 -9.97 10.71 21.55
CA THR A 616 -10.07 10.87 23.02
C THR A 616 -8.81 10.38 23.76
N SER A 617 -8.16 9.35 23.23
CA SER A 617 -6.86 8.83 23.66
C SER A 617 -6.00 8.40 22.47
N ILE A 618 -4.68 8.45 22.65
CA ILE A 618 -3.69 7.82 21.78
C ILE A 618 -3.16 6.57 22.50
N LYS A 619 -3.12 5.44 21.78
CA LYS A 619 -2.63 4.17 22.34
C LYS A 619 -1.18 4.32 22.81
N ASN A 620 -0.86 3.68 23.94
CA ASN A 620 0.43 3.75 24.61
C ASN A 620 0.89 5.17 25.06
N ALA A 621 0.07 6.22 24.93
CA ALA A 621 0.42 7.59 25.34
C ALA A 621 -0.66 8.34 26.15
N GLY A 622 -1.91 7.87 26.17
CA GLY A 622 -2.98 8.48 26.98
C GLY A 622 -3.65 9.66 26.27
N SER A 623 -3.89 10.78 26.97
CA SER A 623 -4.66 11.90 26.39
C SER A 623 -3.81 12.73 25.42
N PRO A 624 -4.33 13.14 24.24
CA PRO A 624 -3.68 14.12 23.37
C PRO A 624 -3.37 15.44 24.09
N SER A 625 -4.14 15.77 25.13
CA SER A 625 -3.92 16.97 25.95
C SER A 625 -2.64 16.93 26.79
N THR A 626 -2.06 15.75 27.00
CA THR A 626 -0.84 15.51 27.78
C THR A 626 0.40 15.17 26.93
N MET A 627 0.29 15.24 25.60
CA MET A 627 1.32 14.77 24.66
C MET A 627 2.07 15.89 23.93
N PRO A 628 3.23 15.57 23.30
CA PRO A 628 3.76 16.30 22.16
C PRO A 628 2.70 16.59 21.10
N ARG A 629 2.65 17.85 20.67
CA ARG A 629 1.82 18.33 19.57
C ARG A 629 2.55 19.42 18.79
N TYR A 630 2.19 19.59 17.54
CA TYR A 630 2.68 20.67 16.69
C TYR A 630 1.78 21.90 16.73
N THR A 631 2.22 22.99 16.10
CA THR A 631 1.52 24.28 15.98
C THR A 631 1.31 24.64 14.50
N PRO A 632 0.14 25.16 14.10
CA PRO A 632 -0.18 25.50 12.70
C PRO A 632 0.43 26.86 12.31
N THR A 633 1.76 26.96 12.42
CA THR A 633 2.53 28.21 12.20
C THR A 633 3.71 28.02 11.25
N GLY A 634 3.89 26.83 10.68
CA GLY A 634 4.89 26.58 9.64
C GLY A 634 4.46 27.12 8.28
N ALA A 635 5.44 27.38 7.42
CA ALA A 635 5.16 27.64 6.01
C ALA A 635 4.62 26.36 5.35
N VAL A 636 3.58 26.50 4.53
CA VAL A 636 3.01 25.39 3.75
C VAL A 636 3.91 25.12 2.54
N PRO A 637 4.41 23.90 2.33
CA PRO A 637 5.20 23.56 1.15
C PRO A 637 4.27 23.38 -0.05
N THR A 638 4.34 24.33 -0.99
CA THR A 638 3.56 24.27 -2.23
C THR A 638 4.19 23.29 -3.22
N LEU A 639 3.43 22.27 -3.61
CA LEU A 639 3.86 21.31 -4.63
C LEU A 639 3.79 21.95 -6.03
N PRO A 640 4.89 21.99 -6.80
CA PRO A 640 4.89 22.66 -8.10
C PRO A 640 4.08 21.86 -9.12
N GLY A 641 3.34 22.59 -9.98
CA GLY A 641 2.74 22.05 -11.18
C GLY A 641 3.78 21.72 -12.26
N GLY A 642 3.33 21.11 -13.36
CA GLY A 642 4.20 20.75 -14.48
C GLY A 642 3.45 20.20 -15.68
N THR A 643 4.17 20.13 -16.80
CA THR A 643 3.72 19.62 -18.11
C THR A 643 4.77 18.67 -18.68
N LEU A 644 4.35 17.72 -19.51
CA LEU A 644 5.29 16.97 -20.34
C LEU A 644 5.82 17.88 -21.45
N THR A 645 7.14 17.89 -21.66
CA THR A 645 7.79 18.68 -22.71
C THR A 645 8.59 17.77 -23.63
N ILE A 646 8.38 17.90 -24.94
CA ILE A 646 9.04 17.06 -25.94
C ILE A 646 10.26 17.78 -26.51
N SER A 647 11.38 17.05 -26.59
CA SER A 647 12.66 17.56 -27.08
C SER A 647 12.52 18.22 -28.46
N GLY A 648 13.03 19.45 -28.60
CA GLY A 648 12.93 20.25 -29.82
C GLY A 648 11.58 20.96 -30.03
N VAL A 649 10.52 20.59 -29.32
CA VAL A 649 9.22 21.28 -29.35
C VAL A 649 9.22 22.43 -28.34
N LYS A 650 8.73 23.60 -28.74
CA LYS A 650 8.55 24.77 -27.87
C LYS A 650 7.10 25.26 -27.96
N PRO A 651 6.31 25.21 -26.87
CA PRO A 651 4.98 25.78 -26.85
C PRO A 651 4.98 27.27 -27.23
N THR A 652 4.02 27.67 -28.06
CA THR A 652 3.82 29.06 -28.48
C THR A 652 3.01 29.86 -27.46
N LYS A 653 2.26 29.17 -26.59
CA LYS A 653 1.48 29.74 -25.48
C LYS A 653 2.14 29.44 -24.13
N THR A 654 1.96 30.36 -23.18
CA THR A 654 2.08 30.03 -21.75
C THR A 654 0.81 29.31 -21.31
N VAL A 655 0.95 28.12 -20.73
CA VAL A 655 -0.16 27.33 -20.17
C VAL A 655 -0.21 27.54 -18.66
N ASP A 656 -1.40 27.66 -18.08
CA ASP A 656 -1.56 27.63 -16.62
C ASP A 656 -1.33 26.19 -16.12
N ILE A 657 -0.22 25.97 -15.42
CA ILE A 657 0.16 24.68 -14.82
C ILE A 657 -0.41 24.49 -13.41
N GLY A 658 -1.23 25.43 -12.92
CA GLY A 658 -1.64 25.49 -11.53
C GLY A 658 -0.57 26.11 -10.64
N ASN A 659 -1.01 26.69 -9.53
CA ASN A 659 -0.15 27.23 -8.47
C ASN A 659 0.21 26.18 -7.39
N GLY A 660 -0.43 25.01 -7.42
CA GLY A 660 -0.33 23.98 -6.40
C GLY A 660 -1.38 24.06 -5.28
N TRP A 661 -2.35 24.98 -5.36
CA TRP A 661 -3.30 25.28 -4.28
C TRP A 661 -4.67 25.73 -4.80
N ALA A 662 -5.71 24.90 -4.62
CA ALA A 662 -7.05 25.12 -5.18
C ALA A 662 -7.91 26.06 -4.32
N ASN A 663 -7.93 25.90 -3.00
CA ASN A 663 -8.72 26.75 -2.11
C ASN A 663 -7.91 27.97 -1.65
N SER A 664 -8.04 29.06 -2.41
CA SER A 664 -7.42 30.35 -2.10
C SER A 664 -7.86 30.99 -0.76
N ASN A 665 -8.88 30.42 -0.08
CA ASN A 665 -9.31 30.87 1.25
C ASN A 665 -8.63 30.10 2.40
N ASP A 666 -7.90 29.01 2.13
CA ASP A 666 -7.12 28.36 3.17
C ASP A 666 -5.94 29.25 3.57
N GLN A 667 -5.78 29.45 4.88
CA GLN A 667 -4.76 30.27 5.51
C GLN A 667 -4.09 29.51 6.69
N ALA A 668 -4.34 28.21 6.83
CA ALA A 668 -3.79 27.40 7.92
C ALA A 668 -2.31 27.07 7.69
N GLY A 669 -1.45 27.52 8.61
CA GLY A 669 -0.02 27.17 8.61
C GLY A 669 0.21 25.67 8.85
N LEU A 670 1.34 25.17 8.37
CA LEU A 670 1.76 23.78 8.55
C LEU A 670 2.00 23.44 10.03
N MET A 671 1.66 22.22 10.43
CA MET A 671 1.93 21.66 11.75
C MET A 671 3.42 21.35 11.90
N VAL A 672 4.11 22.25 12.60
CA VAL A 672 5.55 22.21 12.89
C VAL A 672 5.84 22.10 14.39
N PRO A 673 7.04 21.63 14.77
CA PRO A 673 7.57 21.77 16.13
C PRO A 673 7.38 23.19 16.67
N ILE A 674 6.91 23.27 17.92
CA ILE A 674 6.80 24.54 18.65
C ILE A 674 8.22 25.00 19.01
N GLU A 675 8.52 26.28 18.79
CA GLU A 675 9.84 26.86 19.09
C GLU A 675 10.19 26.74 20.59
N GLY A 676 11.43 26.33 20.88
CA GLY A 676 11.92 26.12 22.25
C GLY A 676 11.52 24.78 22.89
N CYS A 677 10.79 23.92 22.19
CA CYS A 677 10.33 22.62 22.68
C CYS A 677 11.22 21.46 22.23
N THR A 678 11.50 20.52 23.13
CA THR A 678 12.12 19.24 22.78
C THR A 678 11.06 18.22 22.38
N TYR A 679 11.24 17.59 21.23
CA TYR A 679 10.45 16.44 20.77
C TYR A 679 11.31 15.16 20.80
N LEU A 680 10.67 13.99 20.82
CA LEU A 680 11.36 12.71 20.63
C LEU A 680 11.56 12.44 19.13
N ASP A 681 12.43 11.49 18.80
CA ASP A 681 12.54 10.98 17.42
C ASP A 681 11.15 10.49 16.95
N PRO A 682 10.68 10.85 15.73
CA PRO A 682 9.38 10.41 15.21
C PRO A 682 9.15 8.89 15.19
N TRP A 683 10.23 8.11 15.34
CA TRP A 683 10.28 6.66 15.30
C TRP A 683 10.80 6.04 16.62
N VAL A 684 10.69 6.77 17.73
CA VAL A 684 11.19 6.39 19.06
C VAL A 684 10.59 5.09 19.63
N GLY A 685 9.47 4.63 19.08
CA GLY A 685 8.76 3.42 19.50
C GLY A 685 7.62 3.70 20.48
N GLU A 686 6.65 2.79 20.52
CA GLU A 686 5.42 2.96 21.31
C GLU A 686 5.62 2.88 22.83
N SER A 687 6.72 2.27 23.30
CA SER A 687 7.03 2.07 24.72
C SER A 687 7.79 3.22 25.39
N ALA A 688 8.17 4.26 24.63
CA ALA A 688 8.90 5.40 25.17
C ALA A 688 8.02 6.31 26.03
N ALA A 689 8.56 6.81 27.14
CA ALA A 689 7.82 7.66 28.07
C ALA A 689 7.36 8.97 27.41
N VAL A 690 6.08 9.32 27.59
CA VAL A 690 5.52 10.57 27.10
C VAL A 690 6.20 11.76 27.79
N PRO A 691 6.90 12.65 27.06
CA PRO A 691 7.50 13.83 27.65
C PRO A 691 6.39 14.84 28.01
N PRO A 692 6.62 15.72 29.01
CA PRO A 692 5.63 16.70 29.42
C PRO A 692 5.23 17.63 28.26
N VAL A 693 3.95 18.02 28.22
CA VAL A 693 3.41 18.99 27.25
C VAL A 693 4.30 20.23 27.19
N CYS A 694 4.73 20.61 25.98
CA CYS A 694 5.45 21.87 25.85
C CYS A 694 4.53 23.06 26.09
N GLY A 695 4.72 23.71 27.24
CA GLY A 695 3.91 24.83 27.69
C GLY A 695 4.44 26.18 27.20
N VAL A 696 4.08 26.57 25.97
CA VAL A 696 4.10 28.00 25.63
C VAL A 696 3.03 28.70 26.47
N ALA A 697 3.35 29.86 27.03
CA ALA A 697 2.38 30.65 27.79
C ALA A 697 1.13 30.92 26.95
N ARG A 698 -0.06 30.68 27.53
CA ARG A 698 -1.35 30.89 26.85
C ARG A 698 -1.44 32.31 26.30
N ARG A 699 -1.42 32.46 24.97
CA ARG A 699 -2.34 33.41 24.34
C ARG A 699 -3.72 32.75 24.35
N GLU A 700 -4.70 33.48 24.85
CA GLU A 700 -6.08 33.01 24.89
C GLU A 700 -6.59 32.81 23.46
N ALA A 701 -7.35 31.75 23.23
CA ALA A 701 -7.99 31.53 21.94
C ALA A 701 -8.98 32.66 21.70
N GLN A 702 -8.83 33.40 20.59
CA GLN A 702 -9.87 34.35 20.21
C GLN A 702 -11.18 33.59 19.93
N PRO A 703 -12.33 34.12 20.37
CA PRO A 703 -13.61 33.45 20.15
C PRO A 703 -13.88 33.33 18.66
N ARG A 704 -14.34 32.14 18.22
CA ARG A 704 -14.81 31.94 16.84
C ARG A 704 -15.90 32.97 16.52
N PRO A 705 -15.93 33.55 15.31
CA PRO A 705 -17.09 34.30 14.84
C PRO A 705 -18.34 33.43 14.94
N THR A 706 -19.37 33.92 15.64
CA THR A 706 -20.69 33.29 15.63
C THR A 706 -21.29 33.42 14.24
N GLN A 707 -21.87 32.34 13.71
CA GLN A 707 -22.69 32.45 12.50
C GLN A 707 -23.81 33.49 12.72
N PRO A 708 -24.11 34.34 11.72
CA PRO A 708 -25.26 35.23 11.81
C PRO A 708 -26.55 34.38 11.88
N PRO A 709 -27.59 34.84 12.61
CA PRO A 709 -28.85 34.12 12.66
C PRO A 709 -29.51 34.08 11.28
N VAL A 710 -30.11 32.93 10.94
CA VAL A 710 -30.96 32.77 9.76
C VAL A 710 -32.23 33.62 9.94
N LEU A 711 -32.65 34.29 8.86
CA LEU A 711 -33.91 35.04 8.73
C LEU A 711 -34.96 34.23 7.97
#